data_AF-A0A6B0H945-F1
#
_entry.id   AF-A0A6B0H945-F1
#
_cell.length_a   1.000
_cell.length_b   1.000
_cell.length_c   1.000
_cell.angle_alpha   90.00
_cell.angle_beta   90.00
_cell.angle_gamma   90.00
#
_symmetry.space_group_name_H-M   'P 1'
#
loop_
_entity.id
_entity.type
_entity.pdbx_description
1 polymer ?
#
loop_
_entity_poly.entity_id
_entity_poly.type
_entity_poly.pdbx_seq_one_letter_code
_entity_poly.pdbx_strand_id
1 'polypeptide(L)'
;MISVSLLFEMMLNGIVIGMIYVLAAAGLSIIFGVMDVLNLSHGEVFALGAYLAFSIIVALGTGTGFWIALLLAPIVVGLIGMLIERFALRPLYGRGHLDQALVTFGFLLIIYDARRLIWGTDSKFVPPPPSLSGTVEILGFSYSMYNLFVIAFGAVLVAATWALLNYTKFGLIIRAGSQDRKMVGDLGIDINRYYTLLFGFGMALAGIGGVTLGAYQSVDLNMGHSIIIPAFVIVVIGGLGSFKGAVIGALLVGILQSFMSTYLPFLSGVEIFLIMIAVLLLKPQGLFGNPHWEVPSGDTDFLSGIRGGVLEPQTRRYLGIGAVAVLALVPFGADTLYSAYYVSLMQELMIWALLALSLDLVMGYTGLISLGHALFYGLGAYTSMLIFIHVTPSIFVALAATILLCTLVAIVVGHLSIKVTGPYFILITLGFAELFYEGVYKFDFTGGSNGLFGAEREFGLAGVGVNFDNIQVGVEPLLLTGNDLYFYFVLILVVASYLVARTLMNAPFGSVLRSVKESEKRTEFMGYDVRGYKLRAFTISGALAGLAGGLYAVVQGYAAPALFHWLVSGELILMVVLGGTGTLYGPMIGAGVFVGFSDWLSGYIESWRLLLGALFILFVIFIPRGLVSIPASLQAYWGRYQSDSPGTGDSTAQTDVSTKGED
;
A
#
# COMPACT_ATOMS: atom_id res chain seq x y z
N MET A 1 31.12 -31.43 -4.01
CA MET A 1 31.76 -30.93 -2.77
C MET A 1 31.83 -29.42 -2.87
N ILE A 2 31.33 -28.68 -1.89
CA ILE A 2 31.38 -27.21 -1.89
C ILE A 2 32.84 -26.83 -1.61
N SER A 3 33.49 -26.13 -2.53
CA SER A 3 34.85 -25.63 -2.28
C SER A 3 34.81 -24.55 -1.19
N VAL A 4 35.83 -24.50 -0.33
CA VAL A 4 35.93 -23.46 0.71
C VAL A 4 35.94 -22.05 0.08
N SER A 5 36.52 -21.92 -1.13
CA SER A 5 36.50 -20.69 -1.91
C SER A 5 35.07 -20.26 -2.27
N LEU A 6 34.23 -21.18 -2.75
CA LEU A 6 32.85 -20.89 -3.14
C LEU A 6 32.01 -20.45 -1.94
N LEU A 7 32.17 -21.12 -0.80
CA LEU A 7 31.45 -20.74 0.42
C LEU A 7 31.86 -19.34 0.89
N PHE A 8 33.15 -19.01 0.82
CA PHE A 8 33.64 -17.68 1.19
C PHE A 8 33.16 -16.60 0.23
N GLU A 9 33.15 -16.88 -1.08
CA GLU A 9 32.60 -15.99 -2.10
C GLU A 9 31.10 -15.71 -1.87
N MET A 10 30.30 -16.74 -1.59
CA MET A 10 28.88 -16.61 -1.24
C MET A 10 28.68 -15.75 0.01
N MET A 11 29.50 -15.94 1.04
CA MET A 11 29.43 -15.11 2.25
C MET A 11 29.75 -13.65 1.95
N LEU A 12 30.79 -13.36 1.16
CA LEU A 12 31.12 -11.99 0.77
C LEU A 12 30.00 -11.35 -0.06
N ASN A 13 29.49 -12.03 -1.08
CA ASN A 13 28.38 -11.55 -1.88
C ASN A 13 27.12 -11.29 -1.04
N GLY A 14 26.83 -12.20 -0.10
CA GLY A 14 25.75 -12.03 0.85
C GLY A 14 25.91 -10.81 1.76
N ILE A 15 27.14 -10.52 2.21
CA ILE A 15 27.44 -9.32 2.99
C ILE A 15 27.31 -8.05 2.13
N VAL A 16 27.71 -8.07 0.86
CA VAL A 16 27.54 -6.91 -0.05
C VAL A 16 26.05 -6.59 -0.22
N ILE A 17 25.25 -7.59 -0.60
CA ILE A 17 23.79 -7.45 -0.74
C ILE A 17 23.18 -7.00 0.59
N GLY A 18 23.62 -7.62 1.69
CA GLY A 18 23.22 -7.25 3.04
C GLY A 18 23.54 -5.79 3.36
N MET A 19 24.72 -5.27 3.02
CA MET A 19 25.10 -3.88 3.28
C MET A 19 24.29 -2.88 2.44
N ILE A 20 23.99 -3.20 1.19
CA ILE A 20 23.08 -2.39 0.36
C ILE A 20 21.70 -2.31 1.03
N TYR A 21 21.19 -3.45 1.48
CA TYR A 21 19.94 -3.54 2.22
C TYR A 21 20.00 -2.84 3.57
N VAL A 22 21.13 -2.86 4.27
CA VAL A 22 21.33 -2.07 5.50
C VAL A 22 21.15 -0.59 5.19
N LEU A 23 21.76 -0.07 4.13
CA LEU A 23 21.64 1.35 3.77
C LEU A 23 20.18 1.72 3.43
N ALA A 24 19.47 0.85 2.73
CA ALA A 24 18.05 1.04 2.43
C ALA A 24 17.17 1.01 3.69
N ALA A 25 17.34 -0.01 4.54
CA ALA A 25 16.49 -0.27 5.70
C ALA A 25 16.84 0.61 6.92
N ALA A 26 18.08 1.07 7.05
CA ALA A 26 18.53 1.90 8.18
C ALA A 26 17.75 3.21 8.27
N GLY A 27 17.61 3.94 7.15
CA GLY A 27 16.85 5.18 7.11
C GLY A 27 15.39 4.96 7.50
N LEU A 28 14.77 3.91 6.95
CA LEU A 28 13.39 3.54 7.25
C LEU A 28 13.21 3.12 8.72
N SER A 29 14.12 2.32 9.27
CA SER A 29 14.12 1.87 10.67
C SER A 29 14.19 3.04 11.65
N ILE A 30 15.02 4.04 11.35
CA ILE A 30 15.20 5.23 12.19
C ILE A 30 13.96 6.13 12.14
N ILE A 31 13.44 6.40 10.94
CA ILE A 31 12.23 7.21 10.75
C ILE A 31 11.06 6.57 11.49
N PHE A 32 10.84 5.28 11.26
CA PHE A 32 9.77 4.53 11.85
C PHE A 32 9.92 4.42 13.38
N GLY A 33 11.12 4.08 13.86
CA GLY A 33 11.36 3.82 15.29
C GLY A 33 11.16 4.99 16.23
N VAL A 34 11.29 6.21 15.70
CA VAL A 34 11.17 7.43 16.49
C VAL A 34 9.83 8.11 16.24
N MET A 35 9.42 8.21 14.98
CA MET A 35 8.28 9.04 14.58
C MET A 35 7.01 8.25 14.30
N ASP A 36 7.08 6.92 14.25
CA ASP A 36 5.97 6.00 13.90
C ASP A 36 5.29 6.33 12.56
N VAL A 37 6.13 6.79 11.61
CA VAL A 37 5.73 7.13 10.24
C VAL A 37 6.09 5.97 9.31
N LEU A 38 5.07 5.31 8.77
CA LEU A 38 5.23 4.35 7.68
C LEU A 38 5.44 5.10 6.35
N ASN A 39 6.70 5.25 5.93
CA ASN A 39 7.02 6.00 4.72
C ASN A 39 7.04 5.12 3.45
N LEU A 40 5.92 5.11 2.72
CA LEU A 40 5.80 4.38 1.45
C LEU A 40 6.57 5.05 0.29
N SER A 41 7.03 6.30 0.42
CA SER A 41 7.88 6.94 -0.61
C SER A 41 9.36 6.58 -0.49
N HIS A 42 9.77 5.85 0.56
CA HIS A 42 11.18 5.64 0.90
C HIS A 42 12.01 5.03 -0.25
N GLY A 43 11.46 4.05 -0.97
CA GLY A 43 12.14 3.45 -2.13
C GLY A 43 12.27 4.39 -3.31
N GLU A 44 11.29 5.26 -3.54
CA GLU A 44 11.35 6.28 -4.58
C GLU A 44 12.41 7.35 -4.27
N VAL A 45 12.56 7.69 -2.99
CA VAL A 45 13.62 8.59 -2.52
C VAL A 45 15.00 7.93 -2.63
N PHE A 46 15.11 6.63 -2.35
CA PHE A 46 16.32 5.85 -2.62
C PHE A 46 16.68 5.87 -4.12
N ALA A 47 15.71 5.62 -5.00
CA ALA A 47 15.92 5.68 -6.45
C ALA A 47 16.32 7.09 -6.91
N LEU A 48 15.70 8.14 -6.36
CA LEU A 48 16.06 9.52 -6.64
C LEU A 48 17.55 9.80 -6.34
N GLY A 49 18.11 9.21 -5.28
CA GLY A 49 19.55 9.27 -4.99
C GLY A 49 20.41 8.70 -6.12
N ALA A 50 20.00 7.57 -6.71
CA ALA A 50 20.69 6.93 -7.83
C ALA A 50 20.64 7.79 -9.12
N TYR A 51 19.47 8.37 -9.43
CA TYR A 51 19.30 9.25 -10.60
C TYR A 51 20.06 10.57 -10.46
N LEU A 52 20.09 11.16 -9.26
CA LEU A 52 20.92 12.33 -8.98
C LEU A 52 22.41 12.02 -9.11
N ALA A 53 22.85 10.85 -8.62
CA ALA A 53 24.22 10.41 -8.80
C ALA A 53 24.58 10.23 -10.28
N PHE A 54 23.70 9.60 -11.07
CA PHE A 54 23.85 9.51 -12.52
C PHE A 54 24.04 10.89 -13.16
N SER A 55 23.17 11.86 -12.87
CA SER A 55 23.29 13.23 -13.42
C SER A 55 24.63 13.90 -13.06
N ILE A 56 25.08 13.76 -11.81
CA ILE A 56 26.33 14.35 -11.34
C ILE A 56 27.54 13.68 -12.02
N ILE A 57 27.52 12.36 -12.18
CA ILE A 57 28.60 11.58 -12.79
C ILE A 57 28.70 11.86 -14.29
N VAL A 58 27.57 11.98 -14.99
CA VAL A 58 27.55 12.37 -16.40
C VAL A 58 28.11 13.79 -16.57
N ALA A 59 27.80 14.71 -15.66
CA ALA A 59 28.28 16.10 -15.75
C ALA A 59 29.76 16.27 -15.40
N LEU A 60 30.28 15.54 -14.41
CA LEU A 60 31.63 15.74 -13.84
C LEU A 60 32.63 14.64 -14.17
N GLY A 61 32.21 13.60 -14.89
CA GLY A 61 33.02 12.42 -15.21
C GLY A 61 33.03 11.37 -14.09
N THR A 62 33.40 10.13 -14.45
CA THR A 62 33.29 8.94 -13.59
C THR A 62 34.28 8.91 -12.41
N GLY A 63 35.39 9.63 -12.50
CA GLY A 63 36.37 9.72 -11.41
C GLY A 63 35.88 10.60 -10.27
N THR A 64 36.09 11.92 -10.39
CA THR A 64 35.71 12.90 -9.37
C THR A 64 34.20 13.00 -9.18
N GLY A 65 33.42 12.82 -10.25
CA GLY A 65 31.96 12.90 -10.19
C GLY A 65 31.33 11.85 -9.30
N PHE A 66 31.90 10.64 -9.20
CA PHE A 66 31.39 9.59 -8.31
C PHE A 66 31.50 10.00 -6.83
N TRP A 67 32.67 10.49 -6.41
CA TRP A 67 32.89 10.90 -5.02
C TRP A 67 32.05 12.13 -4.65
N ILE A 68 31.88 13.06 -5.59
CA ILE A 68 30.99 14.21 -5.42
C ILE A 68 29.53 13.75 -5.34
N ALA A 69 29.10 12.82 -6.19
CA ALA A 69 27.75 12.24 -6.16
C ALA A 69 27.47 11.54 -4.84
N LEU A 70 28.43 10.77 -4.30
CA LEU A 70 28.32 10.06 -3.03
C LEU A 70 28.08 11.00 -1.83
N LEU A 71 28.48 12.28 -1.93
CA LEU A 71 28.22 13.29 -0.90
C LEU A 71 27.02 14.17 -1.21
N LEU A 72 26.96 14.70 -2.44
CA LEU A 72 25.99 15.72 -2.83
C LEU A 72 24.58 15.15 -3.03
N ALA A 73 24.44 13.97 -3.66
CA ALA A 73 23.12 13.38 -3.89
C ALA A 73 22.38 13.09 -2.57
N PRO A 74 23.00 12.47 -1.55
CA PRO A 74 22.39 12.31 -0.22
C PRO A 74 21.97 13.62 0.45
N ILE A 75 22.75 14.68 0.30
CA ILE A 75 22.42 15.99 0.88
C ILE A 75 21.16 16.55 0.21
N VAL A 76 21.08 16.53 -1.13
CA VAL A 76 19.90 16.98 -1.87
C VAL A 76 18.68 16.15 -1.48
N VAL A 77 18.82 14.83 -1.45
CA VAL A 77 17.75 13.91 -1.04
C VAL A 77 17.30 14.17 0.41
N GLY A 78 18.24 14.39 1.31
CA GLY A 78 17.96 14.72 2.71
C GLY A 78 17.21 16.03 2.85
N LEU A 79 17.58 17.06 2.09
CA LEU A 79 16.85 18.34 2.05
C LEU A 79 15.42 18.17 1.52
N ILE A 80 15.23 17.38 0.46
CA ILE A 80 13.88 17.03 -0.03
C ILE A 80 13.09 16.33 1.07
N GLY A 81 13.71 15.39 1.78
CA GLY A 81 13.12 14.73 2.94
C GLY A 81 12.67 15.72 4.03
N MET A 82 13.52 16.69 4.38
CA MET A 82 13.17 17.75 5.35
C MET A 82 11.97 18.59 4.90
N LEU A 83 11.84 18.86 3.59
CA LEU A 83 10.68 19.58 3.05
C LEU A 83 9.40 18.74 3.12
N ILE A 84 9.48 17.46 2.72
CA ILE A 84 8.36 16.51 2.81
C ILE A 84 7.86 16.41 4.26
N GLU A 85 8.78 16.23 5.20
CA GLU A 85 8.44 16.16 6.62
C GLU A 85 7.74 17.44 7.09
N ARG A 86 8.34 18.60 6.80
CA ARG A 86 7.88 19.89 7.33
C ARG A 86 6.50 20.28 6.80
N PHE A 87 6.24 20.06 5.52
CA PHE A 87 5.05 20.58 4.85
C PHE A 87 3.91 19.57 4.74
N ALA A 88 4.21 18.28 4.67
CA ALA A 88 3.19 17.27 4.39
C ALA A 88 2.96 16.31 5.57
N LEU A 89 4.02 15.85 6.25
CA LEU A 89 3.86 14.88 7.35
C LEU A 89 3.60 15.54 8.70
N ARG A 90 4.29 16.64 9.01
CA ARG A 90 4.13 17.35 10.28
C ARG A 90 2.69 17.77 10.59
N PRO A 91 1.88 18.28 9.63
CA PRO A 91 0.47 18.58 9.87
C PRO A 91 -0.38 17.35 10.24
N LEU A 92 0.11 16.16 9.93
CA LEU A 92 -0.54 14.88 10.17
C LEU A 92 0.02 14.16 11.41
N TYR A 93 1.00 14.74 12.12
CA TYR A 93 1.46 14.17 13.38
C TYR A 93 0.35 14.21 14.43
N GLY A 94 0.10 13.08 15.06
CA GLY A 94 -1.06 12.87 15.94
C GLY A 94 -2.33 12.46 15.21
N ARG A 95 -2.33 12.47 13.86
CA ARG A 95 -3.31 11.74 13.04
C ARG A 95 -2.79 10.31 12.84
N GLY A 96 -3.68 9.33 12.75
CA GLY A 96 -3.32 7.90 12.74
C GLY A 96 -2.36 7.51 11.59
N HIS A 97 -1.70 6.35 11.71
CA HIS A 97 -0.68 5.89 10.73
C HIS A 97 -1.17 5.86 9.28
N LEU A 98 -2.47 5.68 9.08
CA LEU A 98 -3.09 5.70 7.77
C LEU A 98 -2.83 7.01 7.03
N ASP A 99 -3.12 8.16 7.65
CA ASP A 99 -3.00 9.48 7.00
C ASP A 99 -1.56 9.75 6.56
N GLN A 100 -0.60 9.29 7.35
CA GLN A 100 0.83 9.41 7.06
C GLN A 100 1.26 8.47 5.93
N ALA A 101 0.86 7.20 5.98
CA ALA A 101 1.12 6.23 4.91
C ALA A 101 0.53 6.70 3.57
N LEU A 102 -0.66 7.28 3.62
CA LEU A 102 -1.35 7.86 2.47
C LEU A 102 -0.56 9.01 1.84
N VAL A 103 -0.16 10.02 2.62
CA VAL A 103 0.63 11.14 2.09
C VAL A 103 1.94 10.66 1.49
N THR A 104 2.60 9.69 2.13
CA THR A 104 3.83 9.11 1.57
C THR A 104 3.58 8.26 0.33
N PHE A 105 2.42 7.63 0.17
CA PHE A 105 2.01 7.03 -1.10
C PHE A 105 1.79 8.09 -2.20
N GLY A 106 1.21 9.24 -1.87
CA GLY A 106 1.13 10.37 -2.79
C GLY A 106 2.51 10.84 -3.27
N PHE A 107 3.49 10.92 -2.35
CA PHE A 107 4.88 11.22 -2.72
C PHE A 107 5.54 10.12 -3.56
N LEU A 108 5.22 8.85 -3.32
CA LEU A 108 5.66 7.76 -4.19
C LEU A 108 5.25 8.05 -5.64
N LEU A 109 3.98 8.36 -5.88
CA LEU A 109 3.48 8.64 -7.24
C LEU A 109 4.15 9.87 -7.86
N ILE A 110 4.32 10.95 -7.08
CA ILE A 110 4.97 12.19 -7.54
C ILE A 110 6.43 11.93 -7.92
N ILE A 111 7.20 11.28 -7.05
CA ILE A 111 8.63 11.06 -7.27
C ILE A 111 8.84 10.08 -8.43
N TYR A 112 8.04 9.02 -8.53
CA TYR A 112 8.10 8.06 -9.63
C TYR A 112 7.93 8.75 -10.98
N ASP A 113 6.83 9.51 -11.16
CA ASP A 113 6.56 10.20 -12.43
C ASP A 113 7.53 11.35 -12.67
N ALA A 114 7.99 12.07 -11.63
CA ALA A 114 9.03 13.08 -11.78
C ALA A 114 10.33 12.48 -12.32
N ARG A 115 10.73 11.29 -11.85
CA ARG A 115 11.91 10.59 -12.38
C ARG A 115 11.70 10.21 -13.86
N ARG A 116 10.54 9.68 -14.20
CA ARG A 116 10.15 9.35 -15.58
C ARG A 116 10.20 10.57 -16.50
N LEU A 117 9.72 11.73 -16.06
CA LEU A 117 9.73 12.98 -16.84
C LEU A 117 11.13 13.55 -17.05
N ILE A 118 11.97 13.55 -16.01
CA ILE A 118 13.28 14.21 -16.05
C ILE A 118 14.33 13.33 -16.76
N TRP A 119 14.33 12.01 -16.52
CA TRP A 119 15.37 11.11 -17.03
C TRP A 119 14.90 10.13 -18.12
N GLY A 120 13.60 10.07 -18.40
CA GLY A 120 13.00 9.13 -19.34
C GLY A 120 12.80 7.73 -18.75
N THR A 121 12.39 6.80 -19.61
CA THR A 121 12.09 5.40 -19.24
C THR A 121 13.27 4.45 -19.39
N ASP A 122 14.34 4.88 -20.07
CA ASP A 122 15.50 4.03 -20.34
C ASP A 122 16.32 3.76 -19.08
N SER A 123 16.80 2.53 -18.96
CA SER A 123 17.76 2.16 -17.91
C SER A 123 19.06 2.95 -18.09
N LYS A 124 19.53 3.54 -16.99
CA LYS A 124 20.77 4.30 -16.92
C LYS A 124 21.85 3.46 -16.26
N PHE A 125 23.08 3.55 -16.75
CA PHE A 125 24.22 2.84 -16.17
C PHE A 125 25.16 3.83 -15.49
N VAL A 126 25.52 3.56 -14.24
CA VAL A 126 26.51 4.35 -13.49
C VAL A 126 27.75 3.48 -13.31
N PRO A 127 28.83 3.71 -14.08
CA PRO A 127 30.05 2.91 -13.89
C PRO A 127 30.72 3.25 -12.54
N PRO A 128 31.34 2.26 -11.88
CA PRO A 128 32.17 2.52 -10.71
C PRO A 128 33.38 3.40 -11.11
N PRO A 129 33.94 4.17 -10.16
CA PRO A 129 35.08 5.04 -10.44
C PRO A 129 36.32 4.20 -10.82
N PRO A 130 37.25 4.73 -11.64
CA PRO A 130 38.44 3.99 -12.09
C PRO A 130 39.31 3.44 -10.96
N SER A 131 39.28 4.05 -9.78
CA SER A 131 39.98 3.58 -8.58
C SER A 131 39.39 2.31 -7.98
N LEU A 132 38.15 1.95 -8.32
CA LEU A 132 37.40 0.81 -7.77
C LEU A 132 36.96 -0.19 -8.87
N SER A 133 37.33 0.04 -10.13
CA SER A 133 36.97 -0.82 -11.26
C SER A 133 37.81 -2.09 -11.38
N GLY A 134 38.86 -2.24 -10.55
CA GLY A 134 39.73 -3.40 -10.53
C GLY A 134 39.20 -4.58 -9.71
N THR A 135 39.96 -5.68 -9.72
CA THR A 135 39.71 -6.86 -8.89
C THR A 135 40.89 -7.15 -7.98
N VAL A 136 40.63 -7.88 -6.89
CA VAL A 136 41.63 -8.32 -5.91
C VAL A 136 41.53 -9.85 -5.79
N GLU A 137 42.67 -10.54 -5.78
CA GLU A 137 42.70 -11.98 -5.52
C GLU A 137 42.54 -12.26 -4.03
N ILE A 138 41.50 -13.01 -3.67
CA ILE A 138 41.21 -13.44 -2.30
C ILE A 138 41.05 -14.96 -2.34
N LEU A 139 41.84 -15.69 -1.53
CA LEU A 139 41.73 -17.15 -1.37
C LEU A 139 41.66 -17.93 -2.71
N GLY A 140 42.39 -17.47 -3.74
CA GLY A 140 42.48 -18.11 -5.04
C GLY A 140 41.35 -17.78 -6.04
N PHE A 141 40.48 -16.82 -5.73
CA PHE A 141 39.50 -16.28 -6.68
C PHE A 141 39.59 -14.76 -6.79
N SER A 142 39.19 -14.21 -7.94
CA SER A 142 39.20 -12.76 -8.20
C SER A 142 37.89 -12.13 -7.75
N TYR A 143 37.96 -11.11 -6.89
CA TYR A 143 36.80 -10.42 -6.33
C TYR A 143 36.78 -8.93 -6.64
N SER A 144 35.59 -8.35 -6.83
CA SER A 144 35.42 -6.93 -7.19
C SER A 144 35.90 -5.99 -6.09
N MET A 145 36.76 -5.02 -6.42
CA MET A 145 37.20 -4.00 -5.47
C MET A 145 36.05 -3.09 -5.02
N TYR A 146 35.08 -2.85 -5.92
CA TYR A 146 33.88 -2.10 -5.61
C TYR A 146 33.03 -2.77 -4.52
N ASN A 147 32.91 -4.11 -4.56
CA ASN A 147 32.16 -4.86 -3.55
C ASN A 147 32.80 -4.73 -2.16
N LEU A 148 34.12 -4.79 -2.07
CA LEU A 148 34.84 -4.55 -0.82
C LEU A 148 34.64 -3.12 -0.30
N PHE A 149 34.64 -2.14 -1.21
CA PHE A 149 34.33 -0.75 -0.87
C PHE A 149 32.92 -0.62 -0.28
N VAL A 150 31.90 -1.25 -0.89
CA VAL A 150 30.52 -1.24 -0.35
C VAL A 150 30.47 -1.82 1.06
N ILE A 151 31.17 -2.93 1.33
CA ILE A 151 31.23 -3.53 2.67
C ILE A 151 31.87 -2.56 3.67
N ALA A 152 33.04 -2.02 3.35
CA ALA A 152 33.79 -1.15 4.25
C ALA A 152 33.04 0.17 4.51
N PHE A 153 32.54 0.80 3.45
CA PHE A 153 31.79 2.05 3.52
C PHE A 153 30.47 1.88 4.27
N GLY A 154 29.72 0.80 3.99
CA GLY A 154 28.51 0.44 4.73
C GLY A 154 28.80 0.24 6.23
N ALA A 155 29.85 -0.49 6.58
CA ALA A 155 30.24 -0.70 7.97
C ALA A 155 30.60 0.61 8.70
N VAL A 156 31.33 1.51 8.03
CA VAL A 156 31.64 2.85 8.56
C VAL A 156 30.37 3.66 8.78
N LEU A 157 29.44 3.66 7.82
CA LEU A 157 28.17 4.39 7.95
C LEU A 157 27.28 3.82 9.06
N VAL A 158 27.23 2.50 9.21
CA VAL A 158 26.52 1.85 10.32
C VAL A 158 27.13 2.28 11.65
N ALA A 159 28.45 2.23 11.79
CA ALA A 159 29.14 2.65 13.00
C ALA A 159 28.93 4.14 13.30
N ALA A 160 29.01 5.00 12.28
CA ALA A 160 28.77 6.44 12.39
C ALA A 160 27.33 6.74 12.82
N THR A 161 26.35 6.08 12.20
CA THR A 161 24.93 6.23 12.53
C THR A 161 24.63 5.71 13.94
N TRP A 162 25.19 4.55 14.31
CA TRP A 162 25.10 4.02 15.66
C TRP A 162 25.66 5.01 16.69
N ALA A 163 26.82 5.59 16.42
CA ALA A 163 27.45 6.55 17.31
C ALA A 163 26.64 7.85 17.41
N LEU A 164 26.11 8.34 16.29
CA LEU A 164 25.21 9.50 16.24
C LEU A 164 23.98 9.28 17.14
N LEU A 165 23.32 8.14 17.02
CA LEU A 165 22.08 7.87 17.78
C LEU A 165 22.33 7.54 19.25
N ASN A 166 23.47 6.93 19.59
CA ASN A 166 23.71 6.46 20.96
C ASN A 166 24.52 7.42 21.83
N TYR A 167 25.51 8.10 21.25
CA TYR A 167 26.50 8.87 22.00
C TYR A 167 26.35 10.39 21.87
N THR A 168 25.45 10.89 21.01
CA THR A 168 25.28 12.35 20.85
C THR A 168 24.03 12.90 21.53
N LYS A 169 24.04 14.21 21.82
CA LYS A 169 22.86 14.94 22.31
C LYS A 169 21.66 14.84 21.35
N PHE A 170 21.92 14.79 20.05
CA PHE A 170 20.89 14.62 19.04
C PHE A 170 20.13 13.30 19.26
N GLY A 171 20.87 12.19 19.39
CA GLY A 171 20.29 10.88 19.67
C GLY A 171 19.58 10.79 21.04
N LEU A 172 20.09 11.48 22.06
CA LEU A 172 19.43 11.58 23.37
C LEU A 172 18.06 12.27 23.27
N ILE A 173 17.99 13.43 22.61
CA ILE A 173 16.75 14.21 22.45
C ILE A 173 15.73 13.43 21.63
N ILE A 174 16.18 12.76 20.56
CA ILE A 174 15.34 11.94 19.70
C ILE A 174 14.71 10.77 20.47
N ARG A 175 15.50 10.03 21.25
CA ARG A 175 14.99 8.92 22.09
C ARG A 175 14.07 9.40 23.21
N ALA A 176 14.34 10.57 23.79
CA ALA A 176 13.44 11.18 24.77
C ALA A 176 12.11 11.59 24.10
N GLY A 177 12.18 12.18 22.90
CA GLY A 177 11.00 12.62 22.15
C GLY A 177 10.10 11.47 21.68
N SER A 178 10.67 10.31 21.34
CA SER A 178 9.90 9.12 21.01
C SER A 178 9.17 8.51 22.21
N GLN A 179 9.62 8.78 23.44
CA GLN A 179 8.96 8.32 24.66
C GLN A 179 7.87 9.31 25.11
N ASP A 180 8.23 10.59 25.23
CA ASP A 180 7.30 11.66 25.59
C ASP A 180 7.67 12.97 24.90
N ARG A 181 7.03 13.20 23.75
CA ARG A 181 7.19 14.41 22.96
C ARG A 181 6.81 15.66 23.74
N LYS A 182 5.81 15.58 24.61
CA LYS A 182 5.27 16.73 25.36
C LYS A 182 6.26 17.15 26.45
N MET A 183 6.78 16.19 27.22
CA MET A 183 7.81 16.44 28.22
C MET A 183 9.06 17.10 27.61
N VAL A 184 9.54 16.63 26.44
CA VAL A 184 10.68 17.26 25.77
C VAL A 184 10.36 18.70 25.35
N GLY A 185 9.14 18.96 24.89
CA GLY A 185 8.66 20.30 24.57
C GLY A 185 8.61 21.23 25.80
N ASP A 186 8.16 20.71 26.95
CA ASP A 186 8.06 21.45 28.21
C ASP A 186 9.45 21.81 28.79
N LEU A 187 10.50 21.05 28.43
CA LEU A 187 11.90 21.38 28.72
C LEU A 187 12.46 22.51 27.83
N GLY A 188 11.65 23.08 26.92
CA GLY A 188 12.04 24.16 26.01
C GLY A 188 12.78 23.69 24.75
N ILE A 189 12.80 22.38 24.48
CA ILE A 189 13.45 21.83 23.29
C ILE A 189 12.41 21.71 22.16
N ASP A 190 12.64 22.40 21.06
CA ASP A 190 11.78 22.29 19.86
C ASP A 190 12.02 20.96 19.14
N ILE A 191 11.35 19.91 19.62
CA ILE A 191 11.43 18.54 19.10
C ILE A 191 11.12 18.46 17.60
N ASN A 192 10.31 19.38 17.05
CA ASN A 192 9.96 19.38 15.64
C ASN A 192 11.17 19.57 14.74
N ARG A 193 12.15 20.39 15.15
CA ARG A 193 13.40 20.58 14.39
C ARG A 193 14.22 19.30 14.34
N TYR A 194 14.27 18.58 15.46
CA TYR A 194 14.99 17.31 15.56
C TYR A 194 14.31 16.24 14.71
N TYR A 195 12.98 16.19 14.66
CA TYR A 195 12.23 15.27 13.79
C TYR A 195 12.47 15.58 12.31
N THR A 196 12.45 16.85 11.89
CA THR A 196 12.81 17.24 10.52
C THR A 196 14.22 16.81 10.15
N LEU A 197 15.19 17.07 11.03
CA LEU A 197 16.59 16.66 10.82
C LEU A 197 16.74 15.14 10.76
N LEU A 198 16.05 14.42 11.63
CA LEU A 198 16.06 12.95 11.66
C LEU A 198 15.47 12.38 10.37
N PHE A 199 14.33 12.90 9.92
CA PHE A 199 13.69 12.50 8.69
C PHE A 199 14.59 12.76 7.48
N GLY A 200 15.17 13.97 7.40
CA GLY A 200 16.16 14.31 6.37
C GLY A 200 17.39 13.40 6.40
N PHE A 201 17.91 13.07 7.58
CA PHE A 201 19.01 12.13 7.74
C PHE A 201 18.65 10.71 7.28
N GLY A 202 17.46 10.21 7.62
CA GLY A 202 16.96 8.93 7.15
C GLY A 202 16.81 8.86 5.62
N MET A 203 16.32 9.94 5.01
CA MET A 203 16.26 10.08 3.54
C MET A 203 17.65 10.19 2.91
N ALA A 204 18.58 10.91 3.54
CA ALA A 204 19.96 10.98 3.06
C ALA A 204 20.64 9.60 3.07
N LEU A 205 20.44 8.78 4.12
CA LEU A 205 20.92 7.40 4.16
C LEU A 205 20.33 6.56 3.01
N ALA A 206 19.04 6.73 2.70
CA ALA A 206 18.42 6.08 1.54
C ALA A 206 19.06 6.55 0.23
N GLY A 207 19.33 7.85 0.10
CA GLY A 207 20.04 8.42 -1.04
C GLY A 207 21.44 7.83 -1.22
N ILE A 208 22.21 7.64 -0.12
CA ILE A 208 23.51 6.95 -0.14
C ILE A 208 23.34 5.53 -0.67
N GLY A 209 22.35 4.79 -0.15
CA GLY A 209 22.02 3.46 -0.63
C GLY A 209 21.75 3.46 -2.14
N GLY A 210 20.98 4.43 -2.64
CA GLY A 210 20.71 4.65 -4.06
C GLY A 210 21.98 4.85 -4.89
N VAL A 211 22.90 5.71 -4.45
CA VAL A 211 24.19 5.92 -5.13
C VAL A 211 25.00 4.62 -5.19
N THR A 212 25.07 3.89 -4.07
CA THR A 212 25.86 2.66 -3.99
C THR A 212 25.27 1.52 -4.84
N LEU A 213 23.94 1.36 -4.84
CA LEU A 213 23.27 0.33 -5.64
C LEU A 213 23.28 0.71 -7.13
N GLY A 214 23.10 1.98 -7.46
CA GLY A 214 23.13 2.44 -8.86
C GLY A 214 24.47 2.24 -9.56
N ALA A 215 25.57 2.14 -8.81
CA ALA A 215 26.87 1.76 -9.35
C ALA A 215 27.18 0.25 -9.27
N TYR A 216 26.33 -0.52 -8.59
CA TYR A 216 26.36 -1.98 -8.56
C TYR A 216 25.54 -2.60 -9.70
N GLN A 217 24.41 -1.98 -10.05
CA GLN A 217 23.50 -2.42 -11.11
C GLN A 217 22.91 -1.21 -11.85
N SER A 218 22.29 -1.45 -13.01
CA SER A 218 21.61 -0.39 -13.76
C SER A 218 20.49 0.27 -12.93
N VAL A 219 20.30 1.57 -13.16
CA VAL A 219 19.28 2.41 -12.56
C VAL A 219 18.09 2.49 -13.51
N ASP A 220 16.96 1.91 -13.15
CA ASP A 220 15.72 1.95 -13.93
C ASP A 220 14.57 2.58 -13.13
N LEU A 221 13.37 2.67 -13.73
CA LEU A 221 12.22 3.32 -13.08
C LEU A 221 11.64 2.47 -11.94
N ASN A 222 11.75 1.15 -11.99
CA ASN A 222 11.20 0.22 -11.01
C ASN A 222 12.12 -0.03 -9.82
N MET A 223 13.39 0.41 -9.90
CA MET A 223 14.37 0.33 -8.80
C MET A 223 13.81 0.73 -7.42
N GLY A 224 12.95 1.77 -7.37
CA GLY A 224 12.30 2.21 -6.12
C GLY A 224 11.32 1.19 -5.54
N HIS A 225 10.50 0.57 -6.38
CA HIS A 225 9.59 -0.51 -5.99
C HIS A 225 10.35 -1.77 -5.57
N SER A 226 11.43 -2.11 -6.28
CA SER A 226 12.23 -3.31 -5.97
C SER A 226 12.99 -3.20 -4.65
N ILE A 227 13.33 -1.99 -4.18
CA ILE A 227 14.08 -1.81 -2.93
C ILE A 227 13.18 -1.58 -1.72
N ILE A 228 12.00 -0.98 -1.90
CA ILE A 228 11.15 -0.61 -0.76
C ILE A 228 10.61 -1.84 -0.02
N ILE A 229 10.27 -2.89 -0.76
CA ILE A 229 9.69 -4.10 -0.19
C ILE A 229 10.74 -4.86 0.66
N PRO A 230 11.96 -5.17 0.16
CA PRO A 230 13.03 -5.69 1.00
C PRO A 230 13.33 -4.83 2.21
N ALA A 231 13.36 -3.50 2.06
CA ALA A 231 13.62 -2.60 3.17
C ALA A 231 12.56 -2.73 4.27
N PHE A 232 11.26 -2.77 3.91
CA PHE A 232 10.18 -3.01 4.86
C PHE A 232 10.32 -4.36 5.57
N VAL A 233 10.54 -5.42 4.80
CA VAL A 233 10.71 -6.78 5.33
C VAL A 233 11.86 -6.82 6.34
N ILE A 234 12.99 -6.21 6.03
CA ILE A 234 14.16 -6.17 6.89
C ILE A 234 13.89 -5.42 8.20
N VAL A 235 13.23 -4.27 8.13
CA VAL A 235 12.88 -3.50 9.33
C VAL A 235 11.95 -4.33 10.23
N VAL A 236 11.03 -5.09 9.63
CA VAL A 236 10.12 -6.00 10.33
C VAL A 236 10.84 -7.17 10.97
N ILE A 237 11.71 -7.85 10.22
CA ILE A 237 12.56 -8.93 10.72
C ILE A 237 13.42 -8.42 11.87
N GLY A 238 14.01 -7.23 11.73
CA GLY A 238 14.82 -6.60 12.77
C GLY A 238 14.03 -6.22 14.02
N GLY A 239 12.73 -5.97 13.88
CA GLY A 239 11.87 -5.34 14.87
C GLY A 239 11.79 -3.84 14.62
N LEU A 240 10.56 -3.34 14.47
CA LEU A 240 10.29 -1.94 14.18
C LEU A 240 10.93 -1.03 15.23
N GLY A 241 11.71 -0.06 14.75
CA GLY A 241 12.44 0.89 15.57
C GLY A 241 13.75 0.41 16.21
N SER A 242 14.19 -0.80 15.91
CA SER A 242 15.52 -1.27 16.30
C SER A 242 16.51 -1.12 15.16
N PHE A 243 17.33 -0.06 15.18
CA PHE A 243 18.41 0.13 14.19
C PHE A 243 19.37 -1.07 14.18
N LYS A 244 19.75 -1.59 15.36
CA LYS A 244 20.59 -2.80 15.46
C LYS A 244 19.89 -4.01 14.83
N GLY A 245 18.60 -4.15 15.06
CA GLY A 245 17.79 -5.21 14.47
C GLY A 245 17.75 -5.13 12.95
N ALA A 246 17.56 -3.94 12.38
CA ALA A 246 17.57 -3.72 10.94
C ALA A 246 18.92 -4.09 10.30
N VAL A 247 20.05 -3.75 10.97
CA VAL A 247 21.38 -4.12 10.48
C VAL A 247 21.57 -5.65 10.45
N ILE A 248 21.23 -6.33 11.54
CA ILE A 248 21.36 -7.79 11.63
C ILE A 248 20.40 -8.48 10.65
N GLY A 249 19.16 -7.99 10.56
CA GLY A 249 18.14 -8.50 9.64
C GLY A 249 18.59 -8.39 8.18
N ALA A 250 19.12 -7.24 7.77
CA ALA A 250 19.62 -7.02 6.41
C ALA A 250 20.78 -7.95 6.05
N LEU A 251 21.76 -8.10 6.95
CA LEU A 251 22.90 -8.99 6.75
C LEU A 251 22.46 -10.46 6.67
N LEU A 252 21.54 -10.88 7.54
CA LEU A 252 20.97 -12.23 7.51
C LEU A 252 20.23 -12.48 6.20
N VAL A 253 19.37 -11.55 5.77
CA VAL A 253 18.63 -11.66 4.51
C VAL A 253 19.58 -11.70 3.32
N GLY A 254 20.59 -10.83 3.26
CA GLY A 254 21.58 -10.81 2.18
C GLY A 254 22.39 -12.11 2.09
N ILE A 255 22.86 -12.64 3.22
CA ILE A 255 23.56 -13.93 3.28
C ILE A 255 22.63 -15.05 2.80
N LEU A 256 21.42 -15.15 3.34
CA LEU A 256 20.48 -16.19 2.93
C LEU A 256 20.13 -16.07 1.44
N GLN A 257 19.91 -14.86 0.93
CA GLN A 257 19.65 -14.62 -0.49
C GLN A 257 20.81 -15.13 -1.36
N SER A 258 22.07 -14.85 -1.01
CA SER A 258 23.23 -15.34 -1.77
C SER A 258 23.36 -16.87 -1.76
N PHE A 259 22.97 -17.53 -0.66
CA PHE A 259 22.95 -19.00 -0.59
C PHE A 259 21.78 -19.56 -1.42
N MET A 260 20.58 -19.01 -1.25
CA MET A 260 19.38 -19.46 -1.96
C MET A 260 19.49 -19.25 -3.47
N SER A 261 20.02 -18.11 -3.92
CA SER A 261 20.24 -17.85 -5.35
C SER A 261 21.15 -18.88 -6.01
N THR A 262 22.04 -19.51 -5.25
CA THR A 262 22.97 -20.51 -5.78
C THR A 262 22.43 -21.94 -5.69
N TYR A 263 21.82 -22.32 -4.57
CA TYR A 263 21.36 -23.70 -4.34
C TYR A 263 19.91 -23.94 -4.72
N LEU A 264 19.03 -22.95 -4.54
CA LEU A 264 17.60 -23.01 -4.77
C LEU A 264 17.14 -21.81 -5.60
N PRO A 265 17.64 -21.64 -6.84
CA PRO A 265 17.38 -20.45 -7.66
C PRO A 265 15.88 -20.21 -7.94
N PHE A 266 15.07 -21.28 -7.93
CA PHE A 266 13.61 -21.17 -8.07
C PHE A 266 12.94 -20.43 -6.90
N LEU A 267 13.57 -20.37 -5.72
CA LEU A 267 13.10 -19.59 -4.57
C LEU A 267 13.64 -18.16 -4.53
N SER A 268 14.57 -17.78 -5.43
CA SER A 268 15.19 -16.45 -5.37
C SER A 268 14.18 -15.33 -5.64
N GLY A 269 14.11 -14.30 -4.81
CA GLY A 269 13.02 -13.31 -4.73
C GLY A 269 11.93 -13.66 -3.71
N VAL A 270 11.64 -14.96 -3.50
CA VAL A 270 10.59 -15.44 -2.58
C VAL A 270 11.10 -15.61 -1.14
N GLU A 271 12.38 -15.91 -0.98
CA GLU A 271 13.03 -16.22 0.29
C GLU A 271 12.88 -15.10 1.32
N ILE A 272 12.93 -13.83 0.90
CA ILE A 272 12.81 -12.69 1.81
C ILE A 272 11.45 -12.67 2.52
N PHE A 273 10.37 -12.99 1.80
CA PHE A 273 9.01 -13.05 2.35
C PHE A 273 8.79 -14.29 3.21
N LEU A 274 9.34 -15.44 2.80
CA LEU A 274 9.31 -16.65 3.61
C LEU A 274 10.02 -16.44 4.95
N ILE A 275 11.18 -15.78 4.94
CA ILE A 275 11.92 -15.44 6.17
C ILE A 275 11.10 -14.48 7.03
N MET A 276 10.50 -13.43 6.45
CA MET A 276 9.65 -12.51 7.19
C MET A 276 8.50 -13.22 7.90
N ILE A 277 7.74 -14.03 7.15
CA ILE A 277 6.60 -14.78 7.68
C ILE A 277 7.07 -15.73 8.78
N ALA A 278 8.17 -16.47 8.56
CA ALA A 278 8.73 -17.37 9.56
C ALA A 278 9.15 -16.62 10.84
N VAL A 279 9.85 -15.49 10.71
CA VAL A 279 10.29 -14.67 11.86
C VAL A 279 9.09 -14.13 12.62
N LEU A 280 8.06 -13.61 11.95
CA LEU A 280 6.87 -13.07 12.61
C LEU A 280 6.00 -14.15 13.26
N LEU A 281 5.96 -15.36 12.70
CA LEU A 281 5.24 -16.48 13.31
C LEU A 281 5.92 -16.98 14.59
N LEU A 282 7.26 -16.93 14.64
CA LEU A 282 8.04 -17.33 15.81
C LEU A 282 8.17 -16.19 16.84
N LYS A 283 8.31 -14.96 16.36
CA LYS A 283 8.47 -13.72 17.14
C LYS A 283 7.67 -12.57 16.48
N PRO A 284 6.42 -12.36 16.91
CA PRO A 284 5.52 -11.32 16.37
C PRO A 284 6.06 -9.88 16.41
N GLN A 285 7.06 -9.60 17.24
CA GLN A 285 7.69 -8.28 17.40
C GLN A 285 8.99 -8.14 16.58
N GLY A 286 9.32 -9.12 15.73
CA GLY A 286 10.63 -9.22 15.10
C GLY A 286 11.72 -9.73 16.05
N LEU A 287 12.97 -9.74 15.59
CA LEU A 287 14.11 -10.29 16.32
C LEU A 287 14.47 -9.47 17.58
N PHE A 288 14.34 -8.14 17.50
CA PHE A 288 14.76 -7.20 18.55
C PHE A 288 13.70 -6.12 18.86
N GLY A 289 12.42 -6.35 18.56
CA GLY A 289 11.34 -5.43 18.93
C GLY A 289 11.03 -5.47 20.42
N ASN A 290 10.59 -4.33 20.97
CA ASN A 290 10.21 -4.22 22.38
C ASN A 290 8.71 -4.52 22.60
N PRO A 291 8.30 -5.24 23.67
CA PRO A 291 6.90 -5.58 23.93
C PRO A 291 5.99 -4.41 24.30
N HIS A 292 6.55 -3.27 24.71
CA HIS A 292 5.81 -2.16 25.29
C HIS A 292 5.32 -1.13 24.26
N TRP A 293 5.30 -1.46 22.97
CA TRP A 293 4.65 -0.63 21.95
C TRP A 293 3.12 -0.76 22.03
N GLU A 294 2.55 -0.35 23.15
CA GLU A 294 1.15 0.03 23.21
C GLU A 294 1.12 1.53 23.00
N VAL A 295 0.80 1.94 21.78
CA VAL A 295 0.41 3.31 21.49
C VAL A 295 -0.67 3.65 22.51
N PRO A 296 -0.47 4.65 23.40
CA PRO A 296 -1.55 5.17 24.20
C PRO A 296 -2.65 5.49 23.21
N SER A 297 -3.83 4.94 23.42
CA SER A 297 -5.04 5.31 22.69
C SER A 297 -5.33 6.78 22.98
N GLY A 298 -4.51 7.67 22.42
CA GLY A 298 -4.82 9.06 22.24
C GLY A 298 -5.97 9.03 21.27
N ASP A 299 -7.12 9.49 21.77
CA ASP A 299 -8.40 9.57 21.08
C ASP A 299 -8.20 9.57 19.57
N THR A 300 -8.42 8.42 18.91
CA THR A 300 -8.59 8.37 17.46
C THR A 300 -9.94 8.99 17.13
N ASP A 301 -10.16 10.22 17.60
CA ASP A 301 -11.44 10.94 17.61
C ASP A 301 -11.74 11.59 16.26
N PHE A 302 -10.74 11.65 15.37
CA PHE A 302 -10.87 12.38 14.11
C PHE A 302 -11.46 11.58 12.95
N LEU A 303 -11.45 10.24 13.02
CA LEU A 303 -12.16 9.36 12.07
C LEU A 303 -13.25 8.50 12.74
N SER A 304 -13.32 8.47 14.08
CA SER A 304 -14.44 7.86 14.84
C SER A 304 -15.68 8.77 14.91
N GLY A 305 -15.58 10.00 14.42
CA GLY A 305 -16.55 11.06 14.69
C GLY A 305 -17.63 11.31 13.63
N ILE A 306 -18.17 10.31 12.92
CA ILE A 306 -19.56 10.36 12.38
C ILE A 306 -20.17 8.96 12.44
N ARG A 307 -21.20 8.84 13.29
CA ARG A 307 -22.12 7.71 13.37
C ARG A 307 -22.95 7.64 12.08
N GLY A 308 -22.82 6.55 11.32
CA GLY A 308 -23.64 6.33 10.13
C GLY A 308 -23.27 7.25 8.98
N GLY A 309 -23.72 6.93 7.76
CA GLY A 309 -23.52 7.83 6.63
C GLY A 309 -24.06 9.23 6.94
N VAL A 310 -23.42 10.26 6.40
CA VAL A 310 -23.88 11.67 6.47
C VAL A 310 -25.32 11.82 5.98
N LEU A 311 -25.75 10.90 5.11
CA LEU A 311 -27.10 10.83 4.57
C LEU A 311 -28.00 9.97 5.46
N GLU A 312 -29.21 10.49 5.70
CA GLU A 312 -30.27 9.77 6.37
C GLU A 312 -30.52 8.39 5.71
N PRO A 313 -30.82 7.32 6.48
CA PRO A 313 -30.95 5.97 5.92
C PRO A 313 -31.94 5.85 4.74
N GLN A 314 -33.00 6.66 4.75
CA GLN A 314 -33.99 6.73 3.66
C GLN A 314 -33.37 7.36 2.41
N THR A 315 -32.79 8.55 2.53
CA THR A 315 -32.11 9.27 1.43
C THR A 315 -31.02 8.42 0.78
N ARG A 316 -30.19 7.74 1.59
CA ARG A 316 -29.17 6.82 1.09
C ARG A 316 -29.77 5.66 0.27
N ARG A 317 -30.93 5.13 0.69
CA ARG A 317 -31.61 4.05 -0.04
C ARG A 317 -32.12 4.55 -1.39
N TYR A 318 -32.77 5.72 -1.43
CA TYR A 318 -33.28 6.28 -2.68
C TYR A 318 -32.16 6.67 -3.65
N LEU A 319 -31.08 7.29 -3.15
CA LEU A 319 -29.91 7.60 -3.97
C LEU A 319 -29.23 6.33 -4.50
N GLY A 320 -29.13 5.28 -3.68
CA GLY A 320 -28.60 3.99 -4.13
C GLY A 320 -29.46 3.34 -5.21
N ILE A 321 -30.79 3.35 -5.06
CA ILE A 321 -31.71 2.85 -6.09
C ILE A 321 -31.60 3.69 -7.37
N GLY A 322 -31.54 5.02 -7.23
CA GLY A 322 -31.32 5.94 -8.35
C GLY A 322 -30.01 5.67 -9.08
N ALA A 323 -28.91 5.46 -8.35
CA ALA A 323 -27.62 5.14 -8.94
C ALA A 323 -27.64 3.80 -9.71
N VAL A 324 -28.25 2.76 -9.14
CA VAL A 324 -28.41 1.46 -9.84
C VAL A 324 -29.30 1.62 -11.07
N ALA A 325 -30.38 2.40 -10.99
CA ALA A 325 -31.24 2.67 -12.14
C ALA A 325 -30.48 3.42 -13.25
N VAL A 326 -29.68 4.43 -12.91
CA VAL A 326 -28.83 5.15 -13.87
C VAL A 326 -27.82 4.20 -14.51
N LEU A 327 -27.11 3.39 -13.71
CA LEU A 327 -26.16 2.41 -14.24
C LEU A 327 -26.84 1.39 -15.15
N ALA A 328 -28.03 0.90 -14.79
CA ALA A 328 -28.79 -0.04 -15.64
C ALA A 328 -29.21 0.56 -17.00
N LEU A 329 -29.27 1.88 -17.10
CA LEU A 329 -29.59 2.59 -18.34
C LEU A 329 -28.37 2.84 -19.23
N VAL A 330 -27.14 2.67 -18.72
CA VAL A 330 -25.89 2.95 -19.45
C VAL A 330 -25.77 2.16 -20.75
N PRO A 331 -26.03 0.84 -20.82
CA PRO A 331 -25.91 0.13 -22.09
C PRO A 331 -26.82 0.66 -23.22
N PHE A 332 -28.00 1.19 -22.89
CA PHE A 332 -28.94 1.69 -23.91
C PHE A 332 -28.49 2.99 -24.59
N GLY A 333 -27.59 3.75 -23.97
CA GLY A 333 -27.01 4.95 -24.58
C GLY A 333 -25.78 4.68 -25.45
N ALA A 334 -25.26 3.45 -25.44
CA ALA A 334 -24.11 3.07 -26.22
C ALA A 334 -24.41 3.19 -27.73
N ASP A 335 -23.39 3.60 -28.50
CA ASP A 335 -23.37 3.80 -29.95
C ASP A 335 -24.33 4.87 -30.50
N THR A 336 -25.21 5.41 -29.66
CA THR A 336 -26.12 6.53 -29.98
C THR A 336 -25.68 7.84 -29.32
N LEU A 337 -25.46 7.83 -28.00
CA LEU A 337 -25.05 9.01 -27.23
C LEU A 337 -23.53 9.06 -26.99
N TYR A 338 -22.88 7.90 -26.90
CA TYR A 338 -21.44 7.77 -26.64
C TYR A 338 -20.90 6.41 -27.12
N SER A 339 -19.57 6.29 -27.21
CA SER A 339 -18.90 5.06 -27.64
C SER A 339 -19.03 3.90 -26.65
N ALA A 340 -19.09 2.66 -27.14
CA ALA A 340 -19.06 1.43 -26.34
C ALA A 340 -17.91 1.33 -25.31
N TYR A 341 -16.80 2.06 -25.53
CA TYR A 341 -15.72 2.22 -24.55
C TYR A 341 -16.20 2.62 -23.15
N TYR A 342 -17.17 3.55 -23.06
CA TYR A 342 -17.69 3.99 -21.75
C TYR A 342 -18.45 2.89 -21.02
N VAL A 343 -19.04 1.93 -21.73
CA VAL A 343 -19.68 0.75 -21.11
C VAL A 343 -18.60 -0.12 -20.45
N SER A 344 -17.50 -0.38 -21.14
CA SER A 344 -16.37 -1.14 -20.60
C SER A 344 -15.66 -0.42 -19.45
N LEU A 345 -15.46 0.90 -19.57
CA LEU A 345 -14.94 1.72 -18.47
C LEU A 345 -15.84 1.62 -17.22
N MET A 346 -17.16 1.61 -17.43
CA MET A 346 -18.12 1.51 -16.33
C MET A 346 -18.16 0.11 -15.71
N GLN A 347 -17.92 -0.96 -16.49
CA GLN A 347 -17.67 -2.31 -15.93
C GLN A 347 -16.43 -2.32 -15.04
N GLU A 348 -15.33 -1.73 -15.51
CA GLU A 348 -14.09 -1.63 -14.75
C GLU A 348 -14.29 -0.82 -13.46
N LEU A 349 -14.98 0.33 -13.53
CA LEU A 349 -15.37 1.14 -12.37
C LEU A 349 -16.14 0.32 -11.32
N MET A 350 -17.10 -0.51 -11.76
CA MET A 350 -17.88 -1.37 -10.87
C MET A 350 -17.03 -2.48 -10.22
N ILE A 351 -16.06 -3.05 -10.94
CA ILE A 351 -15.13 -4.05 -10.42
C ILE A 351 -14.20 -3.43 -9.36
N TRP A 352 -13.63 -2.26 -9.65
CA TRP A 352 -12.83 -1.51 -8.66
C TRP A 352 -13.67 -1.07 -7.46
N ALA A 353 -14.93 -0.70 -7.65
CA ALA A 353 -15.85 -0.40 -6.55
C ALA A 353 -16.12 -1.63 -5.66
N LEU A 354 -16.28 -2.82 -6.24
CA LEU A 354 -16.40 -4.06 -5.49
C LEU A 354 -15.12 -4.39 -4.71
N LEU A 355 -13.96 -4.19 -5.34
CA LEU A 355 -12.67 -4.36 -4.68
C LEU A 355 -12.52 -3.36 -3.51
N ALA A 356 -12.91 -2.09 -3.70
CA ALA A 356 -12.82 -1.07 -2.66
C ALA A 356 -13.78 -1.36 -1.49
N LEU A 357 -14.99 -1.84 -1.80
CA LEU A 357 -15.94 -2.35 -0.81
C LEU A 357 -15.34 -3.48 0.04
N SER A 358 -14.60 -4.41 -0.58
CA SER A 358 -13.97 -5.52 0.15
C SER A 358 -12.96 -5.01 1.18
N LEU A 359 -12.06 -4.10 0.78
CA LEU A 359 -11.07 -3.52 1.68
C LEU A 359 -11.73 -2.71 2.80
N ASP A 360 -12.78 -1.94 2.51
CA ASP A 360 -13.50 -1.16 3.52
C ASP A 360 -14.17 -2.03 4.59
N LEU A 361 -14.57 -3.26 4.25
CA LEU A 361 -15.12 -4.20 5.24
C LEU A 361 -14.10 -4.53 6.34
N VAL A 362 -12.83 -4.68 5.97
CA VAL A 362 -11.75 -4.95 6.94
C VAL A 362 -11.26 -3.64 7.54
N MET A 363 -10.84 -2.68 6.72
CA MET A 363 -10.24 -1.43 7.16
C MET A 363 -11.24 -0.52 7.87
N GLY A 364 -12.42 -0.33 7.29
CA GLY A 364 -13.46 0.56 7.80
C GLY A 364 -14.11 0.07 9.09
N TYR A 365 -14.34 -1.24 9.24
CA TYR A 365 -15.08 -1.80 10.39
C TYR A 365 -14.19 -2.44 11.45
N THR A 366 -13.06 -3.04 11.09
CA THR A 366 -12.16 -3.69 12.06
C THR A 366 -10.97 -2.83 12.46
N GLY A 367 -10.67 -1.78 11.70
CA GLY A 367 -9.48 -0.93 11.88
C GLY A 367 -8.19 -1.55 11.33
N LEU A 368 -8.24 -2.74 10.73
CA LEU A 368 -7.09 -3.42 10.15
C LEU A 368 -6.79 -2.90 8.75
N ILE A 369 -5.63 -2.28 8.56
CA ILE A 369 -5.18 -1.81 7.25
C ILE A 369 -4.39 -2.95 6.59
N SER A 370 -4.83 -3.43 5.44
CA SER A 370 -4.17 -4.55 4.75
C SER A 370 -3.66 -4.10 3.37
N LEU A 371 -2.34 -4.07 3.21
CA LEU A 371 -1.69 -3.90 1.91
C LEU A 371 -1.65 -5.21 1.10
N GLY A 372 -2.22 -6.28 1.63
CA GLY A 372 -2.29 -7.58 0.97
C GLY A 372 -3.56 -7.82 0.14
N HIS A 373 -4.49 -6.87 -0.01
CA HIS A 373 -5.76 -7.15 -0.73
C HIS A 373 -5.57 -7.46 -2.23
N ALA A 374 -4.50 -6.93 -2.85
CA ALA A 374 -4.06 -7.28 -4.20
C ALA A 374 -3.84 -8.80 -4.38
N LEU A 375 -3.45 -9.52 -3.32
CA LEU A 375 -3.35 -10.98 -3.33
C LEU A 375 -4.65 -11.63 -3.81
N PHE A 376 -5.77 -11.26 -3.18
CA PHE A 376 -7.06 -11.89 -3.44
C PHE A 376 -7.59 -11.48 -4.81
N TYR A 377 -7.36 -10.23 -5.20
CA TYR A 377 -7.72 -9.73 -6.52
C TYR A 377 -6.97 -10.46 -7.64
N GLY A 378 -5.63 -10.53 -7.56
CA GLY A 378 -4.82 -11.28 -8.51
C GLY A 378 -5.16 -12.78 -8.52
N LEU A 379 -5.32 -13.38 -7.33
CA LEU A 379 -5.65 -14.80 -7.20
C LEU A 379 -7.00 -15.12 -7.86
N GLY A 380 -7.99 -14.25 -7.71
CA GLY A 380 -9.29 -14.44 -8.35
C GLY A 380 -9.24 -14.35 -9.87
N ALA A 381 -8.47 -13.41 -10.42
CA ALA A 381 -8.28 -13.29 -11.86
C ALA A 381 -7.58 -14.52 -12.44
N TYR A 382 -6.49 -14.97 -11.81
CA TYR A 382 -5.74 -16.16 -12.24
C TYR A 382 -6.56 -17.44 -12.10
N THR A 383 -7.32 -17.59 -11.01
CA THR A 383 -8.17 -18.77 -10.82
C THR A 383 -9.21 -18.86 -11.92
N SER A 384 -9.88 -17.75 -12.24
CA SER A 384 -10.86 -17.72 -13.33
C SER A 384 -10.23 -18.08 -14.67
N MET A 385 -9.08 -17.48 -15.01
CA MET A 385 -8.37 -17.79 -16.27
C MET A 385 -7.90 -19.25 -16.35
N LEU A 386 -7.35 -19.80 -15.27
CA LEU A 386 -6.90 -21.20 -15.24
C LEU A 386 -8.07 -22.17 -15.43
N ILE A 387 -9.24 -21.88 -14.85
CA ILE A 387 -10.46 -22.67 -15.06
C ILE A 387 -10.91 -22.58 -16.53
N PHE A 388 -10.91 -21.38 -17.12
CA PHE A 388 -11.28 -21.22 -18.53
C PHE A 388 -10.37 -21.99 -19.49
N ILE A 389 -9.05 -21.97 -19.23
CA ILE A 389 -8.07 -22.63 -20.11
C ILE A 389 -8.09 -24.15 -19.94
N HIS A 390 -8.21 -24.66 -18.71
CA HIS A 390 -7.92 -26.08 -18.42
C HIS A 390 -9.14 -26.92 -18.01
N VAL A 391 -10.25 -26.31 -17.58
CA VAL A 391 -11.37 -27.02 -16.96
C VAL A 391 -12.67 -26.83 -17.72
N THR A 392 -13.15 -25.60 -17.85
CA THR A 392 -14.42 -25.29 -18.53
C THR A 392 -14.51 -23.79 -18.86
N PRO A 393 -15.11 -23.41 -20.00
CA PRO A 393 -15.36 -22.00 -20.32
C PRO A 393 -16.47 -21.37 -19.45
N SER A 394 -17.15 -22.16 -18.59
CA SER A 394 -18.26 -21.68 -17.76
C SER A 394 -17.86 -20.58 -16.76
N ILE A 395 -18.44 -19.39 -16.92
CA ILE A 395 -18.25 -18.24 -16.02
C ILE A 395 -18.68 -18.57 -14.59
N PHE A 396 -19.79 -19.29 -14.40
CA PHE A 396 -20.29 -19.63 -13.07
C PHE A 396 -19.34 -20.55 -12.31
N VAL A 397 -18.77 -21.55 -12.98
CA VAL A 397 -17.79 -22.47 -12.39
C VAL A 397 -16.51 -21.71 -12.03
N ALA A 398 -16.03 -20.85 -12.93
CA ALA A 398 -14.84 -20.03 -12.68
C ALA A 398 -15.01 -19.08 -11.49
N LEU A 399 -16.14 -18.39 -11.37
CA LEU A 399 -16.41 -17.49 -10.25
C LEU A 399 -16.62 -18.26 -8.93
N ALA A 400 -17.31 -19.40 -8.96
CA ALA A 400 -17.47 -20.24 -7.77
C ALA A 400 -16.13 -20.78 -7.27
N ALA A 401 -15.28 -21.29 -8.18
CA ALA A 401 -13.93 -21.73 -7.86
C ALA A 401 -13.06 -20.60 -7.31
N THR A 402 -13.17 -19.41 -7.90
CA THR A 402 -12.49 -18.19 -7.45
C THR A 402 -12.87 -17.80 -6.03
N ILE A 403 -14.18 -17.73 -5.72
CA ILE A 403 -14.66 -17.42 -4.36
C ILE A 403 -14.14 -18.48 -3.38
N LEU A 404 -14.22 -19.77 -3.73
CA LEU A 404 -13.78 -20.86 -2.88
C LEU A 404 -12.27 -20.76 -2.57
N LEU A 405 -11.44 -20.62 -3.60
CA LEU A 405 -9.98 -20.57 -3.43
C LEU A 405 -9.56 -19.32 -2.64
N CYS A 406 -10.11 -18.15 -2.98
CA CYS A 406 -9.81 -16.91 -2.25
C CYS A 406 -10.27 -16.98 -0.79
N THR A 407 -11.40 -17.63 -0.51
CA THR A 407 -11.86 -17.88 0.87
C THR A 407 -10.87 -18.74 1.64
N LEU A 408 -10.40 -19.84 1.04
CA LEU A 408 -9.43 -20.74 1.68
C LEU A 408 -8.09 -20.04 1.95
N VAL A 409 -7.56 -19.32 0.95
CA VAL A 409 -6.33 -18.55 1.11
C VAL A 409 -6.50 -17.42 2.13
N ALA A 410 -7.66 -16.74 2.16
CA ALA A 410 -7.94 -15.69 3.14
C ALA A 410 -8.03 -16.23 4.57
N ILE A 411 -8.53 -17.45 4.78
CA ILE A 411 -8.48 -18.11 6.10
C ILE A 411 -7.04 -18.32 6.55
N VAL A 412 -6.18 -18.85 5.67
CA VAL A 412 -4.77 -19.11 6.00
C VAL A 412 -4.02 -17.80 6.26
N VAL A 413 -4.08 -16.86 5.32
CA VAL A 413 -3.41 -15.55 5.42
C VAL A 413 -3.95 -14.76 6.60
N GLY A 414 -5.27 -14.73 6.81
CA GLY A 414 -5.90 -14.04 7.92
C GLY A 414 -5.50 -14.64 9.27
N HIS A 415 -5.47 -15.97 9.39
CA HIS A 415 -5.09 -16.65 10.63
C HIS A 415 -3.63 -16.33 11.02
N LEU A 416 -2.74 -16.20 10.04
CA LEU A 416 -1.34 -15.86 10.29
C LEU A 416 -1.15 -14.36 10.54
N SER A 417 -1.88 -13.51 9.81
CA SER A 417 -1.72 -12.05 9.86
C SER A 417 -2.34 -11.44 11.11
N ILE A 418 -3.50 -11.91 11.58
CA ILE A 418 -4.22 -11.31 12.73
C ILE A 418 -3.51 -11.53 14.07
N LYS A 419 -2.47 -12.39 14.11
CA LYS A 419 -1.63 -12.59 15.30
C LYS A 419 -0.74 -11.39 15.64
N VAL A 420 -0.46 -10.55 14.65
CA VAL A 420 0.31 -9.31 14.82
C VAL A 420 -0.62 -8.10 14.82
N THR A 421 -0.25 -7.05 15.54
CA THR A 421 -1.04 -5.82 15.67
C THR A 421 -0.33 -4.62 15.05
N GLY A 422 -1.12 -3.60 14.70
CA GLY A 422 -0.61 -2.33 14.22
C GLY A 422 0.15 -2.44 12.89
N PRO A 423 1.30 -1.76 12.75
CA PRO A 423 2.08 -1.71 11.51
C PRO A 423 2.57 -3.09 11.02
N TYR A 424 2.82 -4.04 11.92
CA TYR A 424 3.21 -5.40 11.55
C TYR A 424 2.13 -6.13 10.74
N PHE A 425 0.84 -5.86 11.00
CA PHE A 425 -0.27 -6.43 10.23
C PHE A 425 -0.26 -5.95 8.77
N ILE A 426 0.02 -4.67 8.55
CA ILE A 426 0.16 -4.10 7.20
C ILE A 426 1.30 -4.81 6.44
N LEU A 427 2.42 -5.05 7.12
CA LEU A 427 3.63 -5.56 6.49
C LEU A 427 3.60 -7.08 6.26
N ILE A 428 2.98 -7.86 7.14
CA ILE A 428 2.78 -9.29 6.89
C ILE A 428 1.79 -9.53 5.75
N THR A 429 0.72 -8.71 5.65
CA THR A 429 -0.25 -8.82 4.55
C THR A 429 0.37 -8.43 3.21
N LEU A 430 1.21 -7.38 3.19
CA LEU A 430 2.08 -7.04 2.05
C LEU A 430 2.96 -8.24 1.65
N GLY A 431 3.63 -8.87 2.61
CA GLY A 431 4.49 -10.03 2.35
C GLY A 431 3.77 -11.22 1.73
N PHE A 432 2.52 -11.47 2.11
CA PHE A 432 1.71 -12.51 1.47
C PHE A 432 1.33 -12.16 0.03
N ALA A 433 1.01 -10.90 -0.27
CA ALA A 433 0.74 -10.50 -1.65
C ALA A 433 1.99 -10.67 -2.54
N GLU A 434 3.14 -10.21 -2.06
CA GLU A 434 4.40 -10.30 -2.80
C GLU A 434 4.92 -11.73 -2.94
N LEU A 435 4.69 -12.58 -1.93
CA LEU A 435 4.96 -14.03 -2.02
C LEU A 435 4.21 -14.68 -3.19
N PHE A 436 2.95 -14.33 -3.39
CA PHE A 436 2.16 -14.86 -4.51
C PHE A 436 2.50 -14.20 -5.84
N TYR A 437 2.80 -12.90 -5.84
CA TYR A 437 3.31 -12.20 -7.02
C TYR A 437 4.53 -12.92 -7.60
N GLU A 438 5.56 -13.15 -6.77
CA GLU A 438 6.77 -13.85 -7.17
C GLU A 438 6.51 -15.30 -7.59
N GLY A 439 5.60 -16.00 -6.89
CA GLY A 439 5.18 -17.34 -7.28
C GLY A 439 4.59 -17.37 -8.70
N VAL A 440 3.59 -16.54 -8.95
CA VAL A 440 2.90 -16.44 -10.26
C VAL A 440 3.84 -15.98 -11.37
N TYR A 441 4.78 -15.08 -11.06
CA TYR A 441 5.75 -14.59 -12.03
C TYR A 441 6.75 -15.67 -12.47
N LYS A 442 7.05 -16.65 -11.61
CA LYS A 442 8.07 -17.68 -11.85
C LYS A 442 7.57 -18.97 -12.47
N PHE A 443 6.31 -19.34 -12.24
CA PHE A 443 5.80 -20.62 -12.71
C PHE A 443 5.30 -20.54 -14.16
N ASP A 444 5.66 -21.53 -14.98
CA ASP A 444 5.24 -21.58 -16.38
C ASP A 444 3.73 -21.84 -16.52
N PHE A 445 3.14 -22.61 -15.61
CA PHE A 445 1.70 -22.92 -15.65
C PHE A 445 0.81 -21.70 -15.42
N THR A 446 1.35 -20.63 -14.82
CA THR A 446 0.69 -19.33 -14.65
C THR A 446 1.00 -18.37 -15.81
N GLY A 447 1.73 -18.81 -16.84
CA GLY A 447 2.17 -17.94 -17.93
C GLY A 447 3.35 -17.02 -17.57
N GLY A 448 3.96 -17.20 -16.38
CA GLY A 448 5.11 -16.44 -15.90
C GLY A 448 4.93 -14.92 -16.03
N SER A 449 5.90 -14.24 -16.64
CA SER A 449 5.85 -12.79 -16.86
C SER A 449 4.77 -12.34 -17.85
N ASN A 450 4.27 -13.24 -18.71
CA ASN A 450 3.28 -12.89 -19.73
C ASN A 450 1.85 -12.91 -19.19
N GLY A 451 1.62 -13.63 -18.09
CA GLY A 451 0.28 -13.89 -17.57
C GLY A 451 -0.53 -14.84 -18.46
N LEU A 452 -1.84 -14.90 -18.21
CA LEU A 452 -2.79 -15.79 -18.87
C LEU A 452 -3.75 -14.99 -19.74
N PHE A 453 -3.99 -15.42 -20.97
CA PHE A 453 -4.92 -14.79 -21.92
C PHE A 453 -5.46 -15.83 -22.91
N GLY A 454 -6.42 -15.43 -23.74
CA GLY A 454 -6.89 -16.23 -24.88
C GLY A 454 -7.81 -17.39 -24.50
N ALA A 455 -8.52 -17.29 -23.38
CA ALA A 455 -9.46 -18.31 -22.95
C ALA A 455 -10.88 -18.03 -23.47
N GLU A 456 -11.59 -19.08 -23.89
CA GLU A 456 -13.01 -18.99 -24.25
C GLU A 456 -13.88 -18.88 -22.99
N ARG A 457 -14.94 -18.09 -23.08
CA ARG A 457 -15.82 -17.76 -21.96
C ARG A 457 -17.27 -17.96 -22.38
N GLU A 458 -17.99 -18.79 -21.63
CA GLU A 458 -19.38 -19.11 -21.91
C GLU A 458 -20.25 -18.84 -20.69
N PHE A 459 -21.40 -18.24 -20.95
CA PHE A 459 -22.45 -18.10 -19.96
C PHE A 459 -23.32 -19.36 -19.97
N GLY A 460 -23.02 -20.29 -19.06
CA GLY A 460 -23.69 -21.59 -19.00
C GLY A 460 -23.10 -22.55 -17.99
N LEU A 461 -23.69 -23.75 -17.88
CA LEU A 461 -23.27 -24.82 -16.97
C LEU A 461 -23.17 -26.14 -17.74
N ALA A 462 -22.16 -26.95 -17.41
CA ALA A 462 -22.01 -28.32 -17.92
C ALA A 462 -21.99 -28.46 -19.45
N GLY A 463 -21.30 -27.55 -20.16
CA GLY A 463 -21.15 -27.61 -21.63
C GLY A 463 -22.37 -27.16 -22.42
N VAL A 464 -23.42 -26.69 -21.74
CA VAL A 464 -24.53 -25.95 -22.35
C VAL A 464 -24.37 -24.50 -21.93
N GLY A 465 -23.81 -23.69 -22.82
CA GLY A 465 -23.58 -22.28 -22.59
C GLY A 465 -23.71 -21.47 -23.86
N VAL A 466 -23.96 -20.18 -23.69
CA VAL A 466 -23.96 -19.24 -24.79
C VAL A 466 -22.77 -18.32 -24.60
N ASN A 467 -21.91 -18.25 -25.62
CA ASN A 467 -20.86 -17.25 -25.64
C ASN A 467 -21.52 -15.89 -25.94
N PHE A 468 -21.40 -14.96 -24.98
CA PHE A 468 -21.99 -13.62 -25.09
C PHE A 468 -21.45 -12.83 -26.27
N ASP A 469 -20.22 -13.10 -26.73
CA ASP A 469 -19.59 -12.41 -27.85
C ASP A 469 -20.37 -12.59 -29.17
N ASN A 470 -21.18 -13.65 -29.28
CA ASN A 470 -21.97 -13.96 -30.48
C ASN A 470 -23.46 -13.57 -30.36
N ILE A 471 -23.88 -13.00 -29.24
CA ILE A 471 -25.29 -12.70 -28.97
C ILE A 471 -25.60 -11.23 -29.30
N GLN A 472 -26.59 -11.03 -30.16
CA GLN A 472 -27.25 -9.75 -30.38
C GLN A 472 -28.75 -9.94 -30.19
N VAL A 473 -29.34 -9.28 -29.17
CA VAL A 473 -30.77 -9.39 -28.86
C VAL A 473 -31.41 -8.01 -28.91
N GLY A 474 -32.34 -7.80 -29.85
CA GLY A 474 -33.11 -6.56 -29.95
C GLY A 474 -33.46 -6.18 -31.39
N VAL A 475 -33.97 -4.97 -31.56
CA VAL A 475 -34.20 -4.31 -32.86
C VAL A 475 -33.52 -2.95 -32.79
N GLU A 476 -32.82 -2.52 -33.85
CA GLU A 476 -32.19 -1.21 -33.86
C GLU A 476 -33.20 -0.09 -33.53
N PRO A 477 -32.83 0.88 -32.69
CA PRO A 477 -31.51 1.15 -32.10
C PRO A 477 -31.23 0.48 -30.73
N LEU A 478 -32.10 -0.42 -30.26
CA LEU A 478 -32.05 -1.06 -28.94
C LEU A 478 -31.44 -2.48 -28.98
N LEU A 479 -30.33 -2.66 -29.72
CA LEU A 479 -29.62 -3.93 -29.78
C LEU A 479 -28.75 -4.11 -28.53
N LEU A 480 -28.99 -5.17 -27.76
CA LEU A 480 -28.10 -5.59 -26.68
C LEU A 480 -26.99 -6.48 -27.23
N THR A 481 -25.75 -6.05 -27.04
CA THR A 481 -24.53 -6.77 -27.41
C THR A 481 -24.04 -7.65 -26.26
N GLY A 482 -23.07 -8.54 -26.55
CA GLY A 482 -22.38 -9.33 -25.52
C GLY A 482 -21.76 -8.49 -24.41
N ASN A 483 -21.17 -7.33 -24.76
CA ASN A 483 -20.58 -6.40 -23.80
C ASN A 483 -21.65 -5.85 -22.83
N ASP A 484 -22.86 -5.60 -23.31
CA ASP A 484 -23.97 -5.13 -22.49
C ASP A 484 -24.45 -6.21 -21.51
N LEU A 485 -24.48 -7.47 -21.94
CA LEU A 485 -24.79 -8.60 -21.07
C LEU A 485 -23.76 -8.78 -19.96
N TYR A 486 -22.46 -8.65 -20.28
CA TYR A 486 -21.39 -8.61 -19.27
C TYR A 486 -21.57 -7.43 -18.31
N PHE A 487 -21.96 -6.26 -18.81
CA PHE A 487 -22.25 -5.10 -17.98
C PHE A 487 -23.34 -5.38 -16.94
N TYR A 488 -24.49 -5.93 -17.38
CA TYR A 488 -25.59 -6.26 -16.47
C TYR A 488 -25.20 -7.36 -15.48
N PHE A 489 -24.42 -8.34 -15.92
CA PHE A 489 -23.92 -9.40 -15.05
C PHE A 489 -23.02 -8.85 -13.93
N VAL A 490 -22.07 -7.97 -14.26
CA VAL A 490 -21.22 -7.28 -13.28
C VAL A 490 -22.08 -6.44 -12.34
N LEU A 491 -23.02 -5.64 -12.88
CA LEU A 491 -23.91 -4.80 -12.08
C LEU A 491 -24.70 -5.63 -11.04
N ILE A 492 -25.28 -6.76 -11.45
CA ILE A 492 -26.03 -7.65 -10.55
C ILE A 492 -25.14 -8.15 -9.41
N LEU A 493 -23.94 -8.63 -9.72
CA LEU A 493 -23.03 -9.20 -8.72
C LEU A 493 -22.47 -8.13 -7.76
N VAL A 494 -22.20 -6.93 -8.26
CA VAL A 494 -21.74 -5.79 -7.45
C VAL A 494 -22.85 -5.34 -6.50
N VAL A 495 -24.08 -5.19 -6.99
CA VAL A 495 -25.24 -4.83 -6.15
C VAL A 495 -25.52 -5.93 -5.13
N ALA A 496 -25.51 -7.20 -5.53
CA ALA A 496 -25.69 -8.33 -4.61
C ALA A 496 -24.62 -8.33 -3.51
N SER A 497 -23.35 -8.15 -3.88
CA SER A 497 -22.23 -8.08 -2.93
C SER A 497 -22.38 -6.92 -1.95
N TYR A 498 -22.79 -5.73 -2.42
CA TYR A 498 -23.08 -4.59 -1.56
C TYR A 498 -24.22 -4.86 -0.58
N LEU A 499 -25.32 -5.48 -1.04
CA LEU A 499 -26.46 -5.82 -0.18
C LEU A 499 -26.09 -6.86 0.88
N VAL A 500 -25.28 -7.87 0.52
CA VAL A 500 -24.75 -8.87 1.45
C VAL A 500 -23.84 -8.20 2.49
N ALA A 501 -22.87 -7.39 2.06
CA ALA A 501 -21.98 -6.66 2.96
C ALA A 501 -22.77 -5.72 3.89
N ARG A 502 -23.73 -4.97 3.36
CA ARG A 502 -24.61 -4.10 4.14
C ARG A 502 -25.41 -4.88 5.18
N THR A 503 -25.97 -6.02 4.82
CA THR A 503 -26.77 -6.85 5.73
C THR A 503 -25.89 -7.38 6.86
N LEU A 504 -24.71 -7.89 6.52
CA LEU A 504 -23.73 -8.40 7.47
C LEU A 504 -23.23 -7.31 8.45
N MET A 505 -22.98 -6.10 7.95
CA MET A 505 -22.49 -4.97 8.75
C MET A 505 -23.57 -4.29 9.60
N ASN A 506 -24.85 -4.49 9.29
CA ASN A 506 -25.96 -4.04 10.14
C ASN A 506 -26.42 -5.12 11.13
N ALA A 507 -25.99 -6.37 10.95
CA ALA A 507 -26.22 -7.45 11.91
C ALA A 507 -25.33 -7.29 13.16
N PRO A 508 -25.59 -8.05 14.25
CA PRO A 508 -24.76 -8.01 15.46
C PRO A 508 -23.27 -8.20 15.20
N PHE A 509 -22.92 -8.95 14.15
CA PHE A 509 -21.55 -9.12 13.67
C PHE A 509 -20.85 -7.77 13.40
N GLY A 510 -21.47 -6.87 12.65
CA GLY A 510 -20.90 -5.55 12.35
C GLY A 510 -20.76 -4.67 13.59
N SER A 511 -21.70 -4.76 14.54
CA SER A 511 -21.62 -4.04 15.82
C SER A 511 -20.41 -4.48 16.65
N VAL A 512 -20.13 -5.79 16.72
CA VAL A 512 -18.94 -6.31 17.44
C VAL A 512 -17.66 -5.82 16.77
N LEU A 513 -17.57 -5.84 15.44
CA LEU A 513 -16.38 -5.34 14.73
C LEU A 513 -16.11 -3.86 15.00
N ARG A 514 -17.16 -3.03 15.04
CA ARG A 514 -17.02 -1.62 15.39
C ARG A 514 -16.49 -1.44 16.81
N SER A 515 -16.98 -2.21 17.77
CA SER A 515 -16.43 -2.22 19.14
C SER A 515 -14.95 -2.63 19.15
N VAL A 516 -14.56 -3.63 18.34
CA VAL A 516 -13.15 -4.04 18.18
C VAL A 516 -12.30 -2.90 17.66
N LYS A 517 -12.79 -2.15 16.66
CA LYS A 517 -12.09 -0.99 16.09
C LYS A 517 -11.92 0.14 17.11
N GLU A 518 -12.91 0.39 17.95
CA GLU A 518 -12.84 1.42 19.00
C GLU A 518 -11.89 1.02 20.14
N SER A 519 -12.03 -0.21 20.64
CA SER A 519 -11.16 -0.76 21.66
C SER A 519 -11.22 -2.28 21.67
N GLU A 520 -10.16 -2.89 21.13
CA GLU A 520 -9.97 -4.34 21.13
C GLU A 520 -9.95 -4.90 22.56
N LYS A 521 -9.18 -4.30 23.47
CA LYS A 521 -9.09 -4.71 24.87
C LYS A 521 -10.45 -4.69 25.59
N ARG A 522 -11.26 -3.65 25.36
CA ARG A 522 -12.60 -3.54 25.97
C ARG A 522 -13.54 -4.61 25.42
N THR A 523 -13.47 -4.88 24.12
CA THR A 523 -14.32 -5.88 23.46
C THR A 523 -13.98 -7.30 23.94
N GLU A 524 -12.70 -7.59 24.15
CA GLU A 524 -12.25 -8.86 24.75
C GLU A 524 -12.74 -8.98 26.20
N PHE A 525 -12.68 -7.91 27.00
CA PHE A 525 -13.21 -7.91 28.37
C PHE A 525 -14.73 -8.16 28.44
N MET A 526 -15.48 -7.78 27.41
CA MET A 526 -16.91 -8.11 27.29
C MET A 526 -17.17 -9.59 26.92
N GLY A 527 -16.13 -10.40 26.72
CA GLY A 527 -16.24 -11.84 26.43
C GLY A 527 -16.36 -12.20 24.95
N TYR A 528 -16.16 -11.26 24.03
CA TYR A 528 -16.14 -11.56 22.59
C TYR A 528 -14.78 -12.09 22.13
N ASP A 529 -14.77 -13.14 21.32
CA ASP A 529 -13.56 -13.63 20.63
C ASP A 529 -13.14 -12.68 19.50
N VAL A 530 -12.40 -11.63 19.85
CA VAL A 530 -11.97 -10.58 18.90
C VAL A 530 -11.22 -11.18 17.70
N ARG A 531 -10.38 -12.19 17.92
CA ARG A 531 -9.60 -12.83 16.86
C ARG A 531 -10.50 -13.57 15.87
N GLY A 532 -11.49 -14.32 16.36
CA GLY A 532 -12.47 -15.00 15.52
C GLY A 532 -13.30 -14.04 14.67
N TYR A 533 -13.72 -12.90 15.23
CA TYR A 533 -14.47 -11.89 14.48
C TYR A 533 -13.61 -11.19 13.40
N LYS A 534 -12.36 -10.81 13.74
CA LYS A 534 -11.41 -10.26 12.75
C LYS A 534 -11.14 -11.26 11.62
N LEU A 535 -10.96 -12.53 11.94
CA LEU A 535 -10.69 -13.58 10.94
C LEU A 535 -11.87 -13.74 9.99
N ARG A 536 -13.10 -13.83 10.50
CA ARG A 536 -14.31 -13.91 9.68
C ARG A 536 -14.46 -12.70 8.76
N ALA A 537 -14.22 -11.50 9.28
CA ALA A 537 -14.27 -10.27 8.47
C ALA A 537 -13.22 -10.29 7.35
N PHE A 538 -11.99 -10.69 7.67
CA PHE A 538 -10.91 -10.82 6.71
C PHE A 538 -11.20 -11.88 5.63
N THR A 539 -11.73 -13.04 6.01
CA THR A 539 -12.15 -14.09 5.08
C THR A 539 -13.23 -13.61 4.12
N ILE A 540 -14.26 -12.91 4.63
CA ILE A 540 -15.36 -12.39 3.80
C ILE A 540 -14.85 -11.32 2.84
N SER A 541 -13.96 -10.44 3.30
CA SER A 541 -13.31 -9.48 2.40
C SER A 541 -12.48 -10.18 1.32
N GLY A 542 -11.64 -11.15 1.67
CA GLY A 542 -10.83 -11.89 0.70
C GLY A 542 -11.69 -12.61 -0.35
N ALA A 543 -12.85 -13.13 0.03
CA ALA A 543 -13.82 -13.71 -0.91
C ALA A 543 -14.40 -12.66 -1.88
N LEU A 544 -14.76 -11.46 -1.38
CA LEU A 544 -15.27 -10.36 -2.21
C LEU A 544 -14.19 -9.77 -3.13
N ALA A 545 -12.95 -9.63 -2.65
CA ALA A 545 -11.80 -9.22 -3.45
C ALA A 545 -11.49 -10.25 -4.54
N GLY A 546 -11.57 -11.55 -4.21
CA GLY A 546 -11.49 -12.64 -5.16
C GLY A 546 -12.57 -12.57 -6.23
N LEU A 547 -13.82 -12.32 -5.84
CA LEU A 547 -14.92 -12.11 -6.79
C LEU A 547 -14.65 -10.94 -7.74
N ALA A 548 -14.14 -9.81 -7.23
CA ALA A 548 -13.73 -8.68 -8.08
C ALA A 548 -12.65 -9.09 -9.09
N GLY A 549 -11.63 -9.85 -8.64
CA GLY A 549 -10.58 -10.38 -9.52
C GLY A 549 -11.10 -11.35 -10.57
N GLY A 550 -12.01 -12.26 -10.19
CA GLY A 550 -12.65 -13.16 -11.14
C GLY A 550 -13.48 -12.43 -12.18
N LEU A 551 -14.23 -11.40 -11.76
CA LEU A 551 -14.97 -10.53 -12.69
C LEU A 551 -14.06 -9.74 -13.61
N TYR A 552 -12.91 -9.27 -13.11
CA TYR A 552 -11.88 -8.65 -13.95
C TYR A 552 -11.44 -9.59 -15.07
N ALA A 553 -11.08 -10.84 -14.75
CA ALA A 553 -10.70 -11.82 -15.77
C ALA A 553 -11.83 -12.14 -16.75
N VAL A 554 -13.09 -12.21 -16.27
CA VAL A 554 -14.26 -12.42 -17.12
C VAL A 554 -14.43 -11.29 -18.13
N VAL A 555 -14.31 -10.03 -17.70
CA VAL A 555 -14.50 -8.86 -18.55
C VAL A 555 -13.30 -8.63 -19.47
N GLN A 556 -12.09 -8.57 -18.90
CA GLN A 556 -10.87 -8.21 -19.62
C GLN A 556 -10.31 -9.37 -20.46
N GLY A 557 -10.61 -10.61 -20.11
CA GLY A 557 -10.15 -11.80 -20.84
C GLY A 557 -8.68 -12.17 -20.63
N TYR A 558 -8.02 -11.57 -19.63
CA TYR A 558 -6.65 -11.90 -19.25
C TYR A 558 -6.41 -11.73 -17.74
N ALA A 559 -5.34 -12.32 -17.24
CA ALA A 559 -4.81 -12.13 -15.89
C ALA A 559 -3.30 -11.93 -15.96
N ALA A 560 -2.79 -10.82 -15.42
CA ALA A 560 -1.38 -10.46 -15.46
C ALA A 560 -0.75 -10.45 -14.04
N PRO A 561 0.55 -10.78 -13.87
CA PRO A 561 1.18 -10.83 -12.55
C PRO A 561 1.07 -9.52 -11.78
N ALA A 562 1.07 -8.37 -12.49
CA ALA A 562 0.92 -7.04 -11.91
C ALA A 562 -0.34 -6.85 -11.03
N LEU A 563 -1.38 -7.69 -11.21
CA LEU A 563 -2.59 -7.65 -10.37
C LEU A 563 -2.32 -8.02 -8.90
N PHE A 564 -1.25 -8.76 -8.62
CA PHE A 564 -0.82 -9.10 -7.25
C PHE A 564 0.06 -8.03 -6.61
N HIS A 565 0.60 -7.10 -7.40
CA HIS A 565 1.57 -6.14 -6.93
C HIS A 565 0.94 -5.19 -5.90
N TRP A 566 1.65 -4.92 -4.80
CA TRP A 566 1.11 -4.15 -3.67
C TRP A 566 0.61 -2.75 -4.02
N LEU A 567 1.09 -2.17 -5.12
CA LEU A 567 0.64 -0.86 -5.59
C LEU A 567 -0.88 -0.83 -5.84
N VAL A 568 -1.46 -1.96 -6.27
CA VAL A 568 -2.91 -2.15 -6.40
C VAL A 568 -3.61 -1.98 -5.05
N SER A 569 -3.08 -2.56 -3.97
CA SER A 569 -3.61 -2.35 -2.61
C SER A 569 -3.42 -0.91 -2.15
N GLY A 570 -2.32 -0.25 -2.54
CA GLY A 570 -2.07 1.16 -2.23
C GLY A 570 -3.13 2.07 -2.83
N GLU A 571 -3.38 1.93 -4.14
CA GLU A 571 -4.46 2.63 -4.86
C GLU A 571 -5.83 2.33 -4.24
N LEU A 572 -6.06 1.08 -3.82
CA LEU A 572 -7.30 0.67 -3.18
C LEU A 572 -7.54 1.39 -1.84
N ILE A 573 -6.50 1.57 -1.02
CA ILE A 573 -6.60 2.36 0.22
C ILE A 573 -6.95 3.82 -0.13
N LEU A 574 -6.39 4.39 -1.19
CA LEU A 574 -6.75 5.74 -1.66
C LEU A 574 -8.24 5.83 -1.98
N MET A 575 -8.78 4.86 -2.74
CA MET A 575 -10.19 4.82 -3.11
C MET A 575 -11.11 4.76 -1.88
N VAL A 576 -10.78 3.91 -0.91
CA VAL A 576 -11.55 3.75 0.35
C VAL A 576 -11.53 5.05 1.16
N VAL A 577 -10.39 5.73 1.25
CA VAL A 577 -10.23 6.94 2.05
C VAL A 577 -10.83 8.16 1.38
N LEU A 578 -10.60 8.31 0.07
CA LEU A 578 -11.24 9.32 -0.76
C LEU A 578 -12.77 9.18 -0.67
N GLY A 579 -13.28 7.95 -0.73
CA GLY A 579 -14.70 7.65 -0.59
C GLY A 579 -15.28 7.87 0.81
N GLY A 580 -14.49 7.64 1.86
CA GLY A 580 -14.92 7.73 3.25
C GLY A 580 -14.98 6.34 3.91
N THR A 581 -14.00 6.07 4.77
CA THR A 581 -13.80 4.77 5.44
C THR A 581 -14.98 4.40 6.34
N GLY A 582 -15.42 3.14 6.32
CA GLY A 582 -16.45 2.57 7.20
C GLY A 582 -17.90 2.86 6.77
N THR A 583 -18.10 3.32 5.53
CA THR A 583 -19.44 3.65 5.00
C THR A 583 -19.98 2.63 3.99
N LEU A 584 -19.17 1.68 3.52
CA LEU A 584 -19.42 0.73 2.42
C LEU A 584 -19.67 1.36 1.05
N TYR A 585 -20.63 2.29 0.93
CA TYR A 585 -20.93 2.97 -0.34
C TYR A 585 -19.93 4.07 -0.67
N GLY A 586 -19.32 4.72 0.34
CA GLY A 586 -18.28 5.72 0.14
C GLY A 586 -17.10 5.19 -0.68
N PRO A 587 -16.46 4.07 -0.29
CA PRO A 587 -15.40 3.44 -1.09
C PRO A 587 -15.77 3.15 -2.54
N MET A 588 -17.01 2.76 -2.81
CA MET A 588 -17.49 2.54 -4.18
C MET A 588 -17.51 3.84 -4.99
N ILE A 589 -17.97 4.95 -4.37
CA ILE A 589 -17.91 6.28 -4.99
C ILE A 589 -16.45 6.73 -5.15
N GLY A 590 -15.60 6.48 -4.16
CA GLY A 590 -14.17 6.80 -4.19
C GLY A 590 -13.45 6.07 -5.32
N ALA A 591 -13.72 4.78 -5.52
CA ALA A 591 -13.24 4.02 -6.68
C ALA A 591 -13.73 4.62 -8.00
N GLY A 592 -15.03 4.97 -8.06
CA GLY A 592 -15.63 5.62 -9.22
C GLY A 592 -14.94 6.92 -9.61
N VAL A 593 -14.71 7.80 -8.63
CA VAL A 593 -14.02 9.08 -8.81
C VAL A 593 -12.55 8.85 -9.16
N PHE A 594 -11.86 7.95 -8.47
CA PHE A 594 -10.44 7.69 -8.71
C PHE A 594 -10.20 7.19 -10.13
N VAL A 595 -10.88 6.12 -10.53
CA VAL A 595 -10.67 5.49 -11.84
C VAL A 595 -11.16 6.39 -12.96
N GLY A 596 -12.33 7.04 -12.80
CA GLY A 596 -12.84 7.97 -13.80
C GLY A 596 -11.97 9.22 -13.97
N PHE A 597 -11.45 9.75 -12.87
CA PHE A 597 -10.52 10.88 -12.91
C PHE A 597 -9.16 10.47 -13.48
N SER A 598 -8.63 9.29 -13.14
CA SER A 598 -7.37 8.80 -13.71
C SER A 598 -7.47 8.56 -15.20
N ASP A 599 -8.58 7.97 -15.66
CA ASP A 599 -8.85 7.73 -17.08
C ASP A 599 -8.91 9.05 -17.85
N TRP A 600 -9.72 10.00 -17.36
CA TRP A 600 -9.81 11.34 -17.93
C TRP A 600 -8.44 12.03 -18.00
N LEU A 601 -7.68 12.00 -16.91
CA LEU A 601 -6.38 12.68 -16.82
C LEU A 601 -5.33 12.04 -17.72
N SER A 602 -5.35 10.71 -17.85
CA SER A 602 -4.44 9.95 -18.70
C SER A 602 -4.59 10.29 -20.18
N GLY A 603 -5.78 10.73 -20.60
CA GLY A 603 -6.03 11.21 -21.97
C GLY A 603 -5.38 12.55 -22.31
N TYR A 604 -5.01 13.36 -21.31
CA TYR A 604 -4.38 14.68 -21.52
C TYR A 604 -2.91 14.73 -21.10
N ILE A 605 -2.52 13.95 -20.09
CA ILE A 605 -1.21 14.07 -19.43
C ILE A 605 -0.59 12.68 -19.27
N GLU A 606 0.58 12.49 -19.88
CA GLU A 606 1.33 11.22 -19.80
C GLU A 606 1.73 10.84 -18.35
N SER A 607 1.93 11.86 -17.50
CA SER A 607 2.27 11.75 -16.07
C SER A 607 1.09 12.08 -15.17
N TRP A 608 -0.05 11.44 -15.43
CA TRP A 608 -1.26 11.61 -14.64
C TRP A 608 -1.09 11.21 -13.17
N ARG A 609 -0.18 10.27 -12.84
CA ARG A 609 0.06 9.83 -11.46
C ARG A 609 0.71 10.92 -10.61
N LEU A 610 1.53 11.79 -11.21
CA LEU A 610 2.10 12.96 -10.53
C LEU A 610 1.01 13.90 -9.99
N LEU A 611 0.08 14.30 -10.85
CA LEU A 611 -1.02 15.19 -10.47
C LEU A 611 -1.99 14.51 -9.49
N LEU A 612 -2.25 13.23 -9.69
CA LEU A 612 -3.07 12.45 -8.79
C LEU A 612 -2.45 12.38 -7.38
N GLY A 613 -1.15 12.11 -7.29
CA GLY A 613 -0.41 12.12 -6.02
C GLY A 613 -0.47 13.48 -5.33
N ALA A 614 -0.32 14.58 -6.09
CA ALA A 614 -0.41 15.94 -5.56
C ALA A 614 -1.83 16.29 -5.05
N LEU A 615 -2.84 16.01 -5.87
CA LEU A 615 -4.25 16.20 -5.50
C LEU A 615 -4.59 15.39 -4.24
N PHE A 616 -4.07 14.17 -4.15
CA PHE A 616 -4.31 13.30 -3.03
C PHE A 616 -3.66 13.80 -1.74
N ILE A 617 -2.41 14.27 -1.78
CA ILE A 617 -1.76 14.89 -0.60
C ILE A 617 -2.58 16.08 -0.11
N LEU A 618 -3.04 16.95 -1.03
CA LEU A 618 -3.91 18.07 -0.68
C LEU A 618 -5.22 17.57 -0.05
N PHE A 619 -5.82 16.52 -0.61
CA PHE A 619 -7.05 15.95 -0.10
C PHE A 619 -6.90 15.40 1.32
N VAL A 620 -5.84 14.65 1.63
CA VAL A 620 -5.60 14.12 2.98
C VAL A 620 -5.33 15.23 4.00
N ILE A 621 -4.64 16.30 3.59
CA ILE A 621 -4.33 17.42 4.47
C ILE A 621 -5.58 18.26 4.77
N PHE A 622 -6.36 18.60 3.74
CA PHE A 622 -7.46 19.57 3.81
C PHE A 622 -8.86 18.95 3.95
N ILE A 623 -9.08 17.71 3.49
CA ILE A 623 -10.37 17.00 3.50
C ILE A 623 -10.21 15.63 4.19
N PRO A 624 -9.88 15.59 5.49
CA PRO A 624 -9.54 14.34 6.19
C PRO A 624 -10.70 13.35 6.31
N ARG A 625 -11.93 13.73 6.01
CA ARG A 625 -13.16 12.92 6.19
C ARG A 625 -13.70 12.28 4.90
N GLY A 626 -13.00 12.40 3.78
CA GLY A 626 -13.45 11.85 2.50
C GLY A 626 -14.57 12.65 1.82
N LEU A 627 -14.91 12.29 0.59
CA LEU A 627 -15.88 12.98 -0.26
C LEU A 627 -17.30 12.97 0.32
N VAL A 628 -17.68 11.88 1.00
CA VAL A 628 -19.00 11.73 1.62
C VAL A 628 -19.25 12.78 2.73
N SER A 629 -18.21 13.42 3.26
CA SER A 629 -18.31 14.45 4.30
C SER A 629 -18.55 15.88 3.80
N ILE A 630 -18.38 16.13 2.49
CA ILE A 630 -18.48 17.47 1.89
C ILE A 630 -19.86 18.11 2.12
N PRO A 631 -21.00 17.42 1.90
CA PRO A 631 -22.32 18.02 2.09
C PRO A 631 -22.57 18.50 3.54
N ALA A 632 -22.16 17.71 4.54
CA ALA A 632 -22.28 18.10 5.95
C ALA A 632 -21.35 19.26 6.32
N SER A 633 -20.14 19.29 5.76
CA SER A 633 -19.17 20.37 6.02
C SER A 633 -19.67 21.70 5.47
N LEU A 634 -20.29 21.69 4.28
CA LEU A 634 -20.92 22.86 3.68
C LEU A 634 -22.15 23.33 4.46
N GLN A 635 -23.01 22.39 4.91
CA GLN A 635 -24.15 22.73 5.76
C GLN A 635 -23.74 23.32 7.11
N ALA A 636 -22.69 22.79 7.75
CA ALA A 636 -22.17 23.35 8.99
C ALA A 636 -21.57 24.75 8.79
N TYR A 637 -20.93 25.00 7.64
CA TYR A 637 -20.41 26.32 7.28
C TYR A 637 -21.54 27.33 7.03
N TRP A 638 -22.57 26.94 6.28
CA TRP A 638 -23.72 27.82 5.99
C TRP A 638 -24.67 28.01 7.17
N GLY A 639 -24.84 27.00 8.04
CA GLY A 639 -25.62 27.11 9.26
C GLY A 639 -25.05 28.11 10.25
N ARG A 640 -23.70 28.23 10.34
CA ARG A 640 -23.03 29.28 11.11
C ARG A 640 -23.24 30.68 10.53
N TYR A 641 -23.37 30.78 9.21
CA TYR A 641 -23.64 32.07 8.54
C TYR A 641 -25.08 32.56 8.76
N GLN A 642 -26.04 31.65 8.87
CA GLN A 642 -27.43 31.99 9.18
C GLN A 642 -27.66 32.34 10.66
N SER A 643 -26.89 31.77 11.59
CA SER A 643 -26.96 32.16 13.01
C SER A 643 -26.32 33.51 13.33
N ASP A 644 -25.39 33.98 12.50
CA ASP A 644 -24.69 35.26 12.67
C ASP A 644 -25.33 36.43 11.88
N SER A 645 -26.50 36.24 11.27
CA SER A 645 -27.25 37.34 10.65
C SER A 645 -27.94 38.20 11.73
N PRO A 646 -27.59 39.49 11.89
CA PRO A 646 -28.24 40.35 12.88
C PRO A 646 -29.60 40.78 12.36
N GLY A 647 -30.67 40.17 12.87
CA GLY A 647 -32.03 40.69 12.75
C GLY A 647 -33.09 39.64 12.46
N THR A 648 -33.63 39.03 13.52
CA THR A 648 -35.01 39.23 14.00
C THR A 648 -35.10 38.53 15.34
N GLY A 649 -35.10 39.32 16.41
CA GLY A 649 -35.48 38.80 17.72
C GLY A 649 -36.93 38.35 17.64
N ASP A 650 -37.20 37.11 18.00
CA ASP A 650 -38.49 36.74 18.50
C ASP A 650 -38.32 36.05 19.85
N SER A 651 -38.89 36.70 20.85
CA SER A 651 -38.89 36.32 22.23
C SER A 651 -39.85 35.16 22.44
N THR A 652 -39.34 33.98 22.68
CA THR A 652 -40.06 32.98 23.49
C THR A 652 -39.16 32.51 24.60
N ALA A 653 -39.25 33.26 25.70
CA ALA A 653 -38.85 32.80 27.00
C ALA A 653 -39.65 31.53 27.33
N GLN A 654 -38.96 30.40 27.44
CA GLN A 654 -39.38 29.31 28.33
C GLN A 654 -38.20 28.96 29.23
N THR A 655 -38.32 29.54 30.42
CA THR A 655 -37.84 29.05 31.71
C THR A 655 -37.57 27.55 31.74
N ASP A 656 -36.34 27.17 32.09
CA ASP A 656 -36.18 26.03 32.98
C ASP A 656 -35.14 26.32 34.05
N VAL A 657 -35.58 25.97 35.25
CA VAL A 657 -35.19 26.52 36.55
C VAL A 657 -33.91 25.85 37.04
N SER A 658 -33.06 26.66 37.65
CA SER A 658 -31.95 26.22 38.48
C SER A 658 -32.44 25.37 39.65
N THR A 659 -31.90 24.17 39.81
CA THR A 659 -31.81 23.51 41.12
C THR A 659 -30.36 23.11 41.36
N LYS A 660 -29.68 23.95 42.15
CA LYS A 660 -28.50 23.61 42.95
C LYS A 660 -28.87 23.87 44.42
N GLY A 661 -28.61 22.87 45.27
CA GLY A 661 -28.77 22.87 46.74
C GLY A 661 -30.10 22.25 47.18
N GLU A 662 -30.21 21.36 48.17
CA GLU A 662 -29.36 20.91 49.28
C GLU A 662 -29.73 19.44 49.63
N ASP A 663 -28.98 18.88 50.61
CA ASP A 663 -28.97 17.52 51.18
C ASP A 663 -28.21 16.40 50.44
#